data_AF-A0AB39AMA2-F1
#
_entry.id   AF-A0AB39AMA2-F1
#
_cell.length_a   1.000
_cell.length_b   1.000
_cell.length_c   1.000
_cell.angle_alpha   90.00
_cell.angle_beta   90.00
_cell.angle_gamma   90.00
#
_symmetry.space_group_name_H-M   'P 1'
#
loop_
_entity.id
_entity.type
_entity.pdbx_description
1 polymer ?
#
loop_
_entity_poly.entity_id
_entity_poly.type
_entity_poly.pdbx_seq_one_letter_code
_entity_poly.pdbx_strand_id
1 'polypeptide(L)'
;MSEFLLPDEPKAQVYLDANATTPVLPCIAEVVCHAMQICFGNPSSPHITGIQAKHLLEQTRQKARTVIGAQQGDILFTSGATEGIQTAIVSTLINAKHHTKPNPVLLYGATEHKAVPNTLKHWNTVLEINADIIAIPVNRDGILDLDFIAQHIDNALMICTMAVNNETGVYQDLSAIEKVIRSRNSQVTWMVDCVQALGKQQLNLSETTIDYAPFSGHKLYAPKGIGLLYIRQGSPYTPFIAGGGQESGMRSGTENLPGIAGLNKLFSLLLDKQDETFKSIDVLNLYRDKLHSALVDTFGSITFNHDFACSVPTTLNFAVNDLTSKEVIDLFDAAGIRVSGGSACSTGATQSFVLDAMGASQWQSENAIRLSFGPAATMAQIDDACEQIRALKTVLQANCLVISDSSFPLQELCALGLTQFRHQGACSWLYVTDDQHAFIIDPIIELIPRFEKIVTTQNLTITAILNTHEHQERHCALDLMRSALKEYLVAGEVDKLGWPTNSDKLQLTTHVLEKLATPGHSQDSVSYLLKANNGDVQYCFCGDLILPAGLGNTALDGGDAMKMAHSLTMLAAELNPQSVVCSGHDYQQCFAMNWAVQQQQTPLLQALLKGDIDDAEFTAQKQQADLQQHTQANTLCGYVNAKPAVETSQLSFNQAKEILVEGNAYLIDTREPYEHGANNLSALLNVPIAKTLNIPLSRMAHALTQGQLDKNNQYILVCRSGNRSKIAAANLTELGYSSVYNLSGGLALTG
;
A
#
# COMPACT_ATOMS: atom_id res chain seq x y z
N MET A 1 -0.82 -32.12 12.43
CA MET A 1 -0.19 -30.86 11.98
C MET A 1 -0.16 -30.76 10.45
N SER A 2 -1.13 -31.33 9.73
CA SER A 2 -1.14 -31.39 8.26
C SER A 2 -2.38 -30.74 7.63
N GLU A 3 -3.02 -29.78 8.30
CA GLU A 3 -4.20 -29.06 7.79
C GLU A 3 -3.87 -27.66 7.24
N PHE A 4 -2.58 -27.30 7.10
CA PHE A 4 -2.16 -25.95 6.64
C PHE A 4 -1.00 -25.96 5.63
N LEU A 5 -0.64 -27.11 5.06
CA LEU A 5 0.35 -27.14 3.99
C LEU A 5 -0.37 -26.98 2.65
N LEU A 6 -0.06 -25.84 2.00
CA LEU A 6 -0.39 -25.52 0.62
C LEU A 6 -0.09 -26.72 -0.31
N PRO A 7 -0.89 -26.94 -1.37
CA PRO A 7 -0.63 -28.00 -2.34
C PRO A 7 0.72 -27.82 -3.06
N ASP A 8 1.36 -28.95 -3.37
CA ASP A 8 2.67 -29.07 -4.01
C ASP A 8 2.66 -28.74 -5.53
N GLU A 9 2.19 -27.55 -5.91
CA GLU A 9 2.69 -26.71 -7.04
C GLU A 9 1.61 -25.75 -7.58
N PRO A 10 1.37 -24.62 -6.92
CA PRO A 10 1.03 -23.39 -7.62
C PRO A 10 2.22 -22.96 -8.50
N LYS A 11 1.97 -22.24 -9.61
CA LYS A 11 3.03 -21.51 -10.35
C LYS A 11 4.01 -20.89 -9.34
N ALA A 12 5.29 -21.24 -9.44
CA ALA A 12 6.28 -20.88 -8.44
C ALA A 12 6.24 -19.37 -8.14
N GLN A 13 5.88 -19.04 -6.90
CA GLN A 13 5.79 -17.67 -6.42
C GLN A 13 7.15 -16.97 -6.59
N VAL A 14 7.15 -15.83 -7.27
CA VAL A 14 8.34 -14.97 -7.38
C VAL A 14 8.35 -14.00 -6.21
N TYR A 15 9.22 -14.24 -5.23
CA TYR A 15 9.30 -13.41 -4.03
C TYR A 15 10.39 -12.34 -4.14
N LEU A 16 9.98 -11.09 -4.34
CA LEU A 16 10.84 -9.92 -4.49
C LEU A 16 10.55 -8.85 -3.42
N ASP A 17 10.37 -9.29 -2.17
CA ASP A 17 10.23 -8.42 -0.99
C ASP A 17 11.18 -8.81 0.17
N ALA A 18 12.41 -9.19 -0.20
CA ALA A 18 13.44 -9.64 0.74
C ALA A 18 13.84 -8.58 1.79
N ASN A 19 13.68 -7.28 1.49
CA ASN A 19 13.94 -6.23 2.46
C ASN A 19 12.87 -6.17 3.57
N ALA A 20 11.65 -6.67 3.34
CA ALA A 20 10.65 -6.84 4.40
C ALA A 20 10.99 -8.06 5.27
N THR A 21 11.19 -9.21 4.65
CA THR A 21 11.67 -10.43 5.30
C THR A 21 12.16 -11.42 4.24
N THR A 22 13.01 -12.36 4.61
CA THR A 22 13.39 -13.49 3.75
C THR A 22 12.75 -14.79 4.23
N PRO A 23 12.53 -15.79 3.36
CA PRO A 23 12.28 -17.16 3.79
C PRO A 23 13.49 -17.72 4.58
N VAL A 24 13.29 -18.70 5.44
CA VAL A 24 14.41 -19.37 6.11
C VAL A 24 15.05 -20.34 5.10
N LEU A 25 16.37 -20.31 4.96
CA LEU A 25 17.05 -21.28 4.07
C LEU A 25 16.83 -22.71 4.60
N PRO A 26 16.62 -23.73 3.73
CA PRO A 26 16.37 -25.10 4.16
C PRO A 26 17.41 -25.63 5.16
N CYS A 27 18.71 -25.42 4.87
CA CYS A 27 19.79 -25.84 5.76
C CYS A 27 19.81 -25.10 7.11
N ILE A 28 19.22 -23.90 7.19
CA ILE A 28 19.04 -23.17 8.45
C ILE A 28 17.82 -23.72 9.20
N ALA A 29 16.72 -24.02 8.50
CA ALA A 29 15.53 -24.61 9.09
C ALA A 29 15.82 -25.98 9.72
N GLU A 30 16.66 -26.81 9.07
CA GLU A 30 17.12 -28.10 9.59
C GLU A 30 17.82 -27.97 10.95
N VAL A 31 18.77 -27.02 11.09
CA VAL A 31 19.48 -26.83 12.37
C VAL A 31 18.59 -26.25 13.44
N VAL A 32 17.63 -25.40 13.07
CA VAL A 32 16.64 -24.84 14.01
C VAL A 32 15.75 -25.97 14.54
N CYS A 33 15.24 -26.83 13.67
CA CYS A 33 14.44 -28.00 14.05
C CYS A 33 15.24 -28.96 14.93
N HIS A 34 16.49 -29.24 14.57
CA HIS A 34 17.39 -30.06 15.36
C HIS A 34 17.65 -29.48 16.76
N ALA A 35 17.83 -28.15 16.87
CA ALA A 35 17.98 -27.47 18.15
C ALA A 35 16.70 -27.54 19.00
N MET A 36 15.52 -27.51 18.38
CA MET A 36 14.25 -27.64 19.09
C MET A 36 14.00 -29.06 19.63
N GLN A 37 14.35 -30.09 18.86
CA GLN A 37 13.98 -31.48 19.17
C GLN A 37 15.08 -32.24 19.91
N ILE A 38 16.34 -32.02 19.53
CA ILE A 38 17.49 -32.83 19.95
C ILE A 38 18.43 -32.03 20.87
N CYS A 39 18.77 -30.79 20.51
CA CYS A 39 19.66 -29.93 21.32
C CYS A 39 18.90 -28.89 22.18
N PHE A 40 17.77 -29.29 22.76
CA PHE A 40 16.82 -28.42 23.47
C PHE A 40 17.29 -27.87 24.83
N GLY A 41 18.54 -28.09 25.21
CA GLY A 41 19.06 -27.80 26.54
C GLY A 41 18.99 -26.32 26.93
N ASN A 42 18.86 -26.07 28.24
CA ASN A 42 18.98 -24.73 28.81
C ASN A 42 20.47 -24.42 29.11
N PRO A 43 21.07 -23.33 28.57
CA PRO A 43 22.47 -22.96 28.81
C PRO A 43 22.86 -22.75 30.28
N SER A 44 21.86 -22.46 31.13
CA SER A 44 22.05 -22.26 32.56
C SER A 44 22.17 -23.57 33.34
N SER A 45 21.83 -24.71 32.74
CA SER A 45 21.89 -26.01 33.39
C SER A 45 23.32 -26.59 33.45
N PRO A 46 23.75 -27.16 34.60
CA PRO A 46 25.11 -27.69 34.75
C PRO A 46 25.31 -29.08 34.14
N HIS A 47 24.24 -29.77 33.74
CA HIS A 47 24.33 -31.11 33.12
C HIS A 47 24.74 -31.04 31.65
N ILE A 48 25.15 -32.17 31.07
CA ILE A 48 25.71 -32.25 29.71
C ILE A 48 24.86 -31.56 28.63
N THR A 49 23.53 -31.71 28.68
CA THR A 49 22.61 -31.07 27.73
C THR A 49 22.63 -29.54 27.82
N GLY A 50 22.80 -28.98 29.02
CA GLY A 50 22.94 -27.53 29.20
C GLY A 50 24.31 -27.02 28.78
N ILE A 51 25.36 -27.79 29.05
CA ILE A 51 26.73 -27.49 28.59
C ILE A 51 26.79 -27.46 27.06
N GLN A 52 26.15 -28.40 26.38
CA GLN A 52 26.05 -28.42 24.91
C GLN A 52 25.33 -27.19 24.37
N ALA A 53 24.21 -26.80 24.99
CA ALA A 53 23.47 -25.60 24.61
C ALA A 53 24.30 -24.32 24.82
N LYS A 54 25.01 -24.21 25.94
CA LYS A 54 25.94 -23.11 26.22
C LYS A 54 27.10 -23.06 25.22
N HIS A 55 27.60 -24.22 24.80
CA HIS A 55 28.64 -24.28 23.77
C HIS A 55 28.16 -23.70 22.43
N LEU A 56 26.95 -24.08 21.99
CA LEU A 56 26.33 -23.54 20.77
C LEU A 56 26.12 -22.01 20.87
N LEU A 57 25.65 -21.52 22.03
CA LEU A 57 25.50 -20.10 22.30
C LEU A 57 26.82 -19.33 22.11
N GLU A 58 27.88 -19.76 22.79
CA GLU A 58 29.18 -19.09 22.73
C GLU A 58 29.89 -19.24 21.39
N GLN A 59 29.75 -20.38 20.71
CA GLN A 59 30.20 -20.55 19.34
C GLN A 59 29.51 -19.57 18.38
N THR A 60 28.19 -19.36 18.55
CA THR A 60 27.44 -18.41 17.74
C THR A 60 27.92 -16.98 17.99
N ARG A 61 28.16 -16.63 19.26
CA ARG A 61 28.71 -15.33 19.65
C ARG A 61 30.07 -15.08 19.01
N GLN A 62 30.96 -16.09 18.99
CA GLN A 62 32.27 -16.00 18.35
C GLN A 62 32.16 -15.84 16.82
N LYS A 63 31.25 -16.56 16.16
CA LYS A 63 31.03 -16.39 14.72
C LYS A 63 30.47 -15.01 14.39
N ALA A 64 29.54 -14.49 15.20
CA ALA A 64 29.03 -13.13 15.05
C ALA A 64 30.15 -12.10 15.10
N ARG A 65 31.09 -12.21 16.06
CA ARG A 65 32.28 -11.35 16.16
C ARG A 65 33.09 -11.33 14.86
N THR A 66 33.36 -12.49 14.29
CA THR A 66 34.12 -12.58 13.04
C THR A 66 33.35 -11.97 11.87
N VAL A 67 32.04 -12.24 11.75
CA VAL A 67 31.19 -11.74 10.65
C VAL A 67 31.09 -10.21 10.65
N ILE A 68 30.96 -9.57 11.83
CA ILE A 68 30.79 -8.11 11.94
C ILE A 68 32.12 -7.37 12.16
N GLY A 69 33.24 -8.09 12.21
CA GLY A 69 34.57 -7.52 12.49
C GLY A 69 34.67 -6.89 13.88
N ALA A 70 34.12 -7.52 14.93
CA ALA A 70 34.14 -7.05 16.31
C ALA A 70 35.08 -7.89 17.20
N GLN A 71 36.33 -7.45 17.33
CA GLN A 71 37.34 -8.09 18.19
C GLN A 71 37.08 -7.84 19.69
N GLN A 72 36.54 -6.65 20.02
CA GLN A 72 36.20 -6.21 21.38
C GLN A 72 34.72 -5.84 21.47
N GLY A 73 34.25 -5.49 22.68
CA GLY A 73 32.85 -5.19 22.96
C GLY A 73 32.01 -6.44 23.21
N ASP A 74 30.75 -6.26 23.53
CA ASP A 74 29.80 -7.33 23.80
C ASP A 74 28.90 -7.60 22.59
N ILE A 75 28.48 -8.86 22.46
CA ILE A 75 27.45 -9.29 21.52
C ILE A 75 26.31 -9.79 22.35
N LEU A 76 25.12 -9.21 22.19
CA LEU A 76 23.94 -9.54 22.96
C LEU A 76 22.87 -10.12 22.03
N PHE A 77 22.34 -11.30 22.33
CA PHE A 77 21.21 -11.84 21.55
C PHE A 77 19.89 -11.20 21.99
N THR A 78 19.09 -10.78 21.01
CA THR A 78 17.82 -10.08 21.21
C THR A 78 16.69 -10.77 20.46
N SER A 79 15.43 -10.42 20.69
CA SER A 79 14.30 -10.92 19.88
C SER A 79 14.26 -10.35 18.45
N GLY A 80 15.10 -9.37 18.15
CA GLY A 80 15.20 -8.71 16.85
C GLY A 80 15.80 -7.31 16.97
N ALA A 81 15.98 -6.64 15.84
CA ALA A 81 16.59 -5.32 15.82
C ALA A 81 15.82 -4.25 16.58
N THR A 82 14.48 -4.29 16.61
CA THR A 82 13.68 -3.35 17.40
C THR A 82 14.02 -3.41 18.89
N GLU A 83 14.25 -4.60 19.47
CA GLU A 83 14.71 -4.74 20.86
C GLU A 83 16.13 -4.17 21.01
N GLY A 84 17.01 -4.40 20.04
CA GLY A 84 18.37 -3.85 20.02
C GLY A 84 18.41 -2.31 19.99
N ILE A 85 17.61 -1.69 19.11
CA ILE A 85 17.43 -0.23 19.00
C ILE A 85 16.95 0.35 20.32
N GLN A 86 15.92 -0.27 20.94
CA GLN A 86 15.42 0.18 22.23
C GLN A 86 16.48 0.07 23.33
N THR A 87 17.20 -1.04 23.38
CA THR A 87 18.25 -1.26 24.38
C THR A 87 19.36 -0.21 24.25
N ALA A 88 19.80 0.11 23.03
CA ALA A 88 20.81 1.13 22.77
C ALA A 88 20.35 2.53 23.18
N ILE A 89 19.14 2.94 22.76
CA ILE A 89 18.58 4.25 23.09
C ILE A 89 18.37 4.39 24.60
N VAL A 90 17.75 3.41 25.25
CA VAL A 90 17.49 3.46 26.71
C VAL A 90 18.78 3.52 27.51
N SER A 91 19.77 2.68 27.17
CA SER A 91 21.09 2.70 27.82
C SER A 91 21.74 4.07 27.74
N THR A 92 21.65 4.71 26.57
CA THR A 92 22.21 6.04 26.32
C THR A 92 21.49 7.12 27.12
N LEU A 93 20.16 7.13 27.07
CA LEU A 93 19.36 8.16 27.72
C LEU A 93 19.44 8.07 29.25
N ILE A 94 19.48 6.86 29.82
CA ILE A 94 19.70 6.68 31.27
C ILE A 94 21.06 7.24 31.68
N ASN A 95 22.11 6.94 30.91
CA ASN A 95 23.45 7.49 31.17
C ASN A 95 23.49 9.02 31.00
N ALA A 96 22.71 9.57 30.07
CA ALA A 96 22.63 11.00 29.79
C ALA A 96 21.66 11.76 30.71
N LYS A 97 20.90 11.11 31.60
CA LYS A 97 19.81 11.71 32.38
C LYS A 97 20.22 12.95 33.19
N HIS A 98 21.48 13.02 33.63
CA HIS A 98 22.03 14.13 34.40
C HIS A 98 23.00 15.00 33.60
N HIS A 99 22.83 15.09 32.28
CA HIS A 99 23.69 15.93 31.44
C HIS A 99 23.59 17.42 31.85
N THR A 100 24.65 18.17 31.55
CA THR A 100 24.72 19.63 31.80
C THR A 100 24.67 20.45 30.51
N LYS A 101 24.51 19.79 29.36
CA LYS A 101 24.44 20.47 28.05
C LYS A 101 23.25 21.43 27.97
N PRO A 102 23.44 22.69 27.55
CA PRO A 102 22.35 23.59 27.25
C PRO A 102 21.65 23.12 25.96
N ASN A 103 20.31 23.10 25.96
CA ASN A 103 19.48 22.70 24.81
C ASN A 103 19.96 21.38 24.15
N PRO A 104 19.94 20.26 24.90
CA PRO A 104 20.41 18.97 24.40
C PRO A 104 19.59 18.52 23.20
N VAL A 105 20.24 17.83 22.26
CA VAL A 105 19.56 17.28 21.08
C VAL A 105 19.74 15.76 20.97
N LEU A 106 18.77 15.10 20.35
CA LEU A 106 18.81 13.71 19.92
C LEU A 106 18.71 13.69 18.40
N LEU A 107 19.81 13.32 17.75
CA LEU A 107 19.90 13.31 16.29
C LEU A 107 19.52 11.93 15.74
N TYR A 108 18.76 11.91 14.66
CA TYR A 108 18.51 10.70 13.89
C TYR A 108 18.45 11.00 12.39
N GLY A 109 18.85 10.08 11.52
CA GLY A 109 18.69 10.26 10.07
C GLY A 109 17.21 10.42 9.66
N ALA A 110 16.88 11.37 8.78
CA ALA A 110 15.51 11.57 8.32
C ALA A 110 14.90 10.32 7.65
N THR A 111 15.73 9.43 7.15
CA THR A 111 15.33 8.19 6.49
C THR A 111 15.32 6.96 7.42
N GLU A 112 15.54 7.12 8.73
CA GLU A 112 15.54 6.03 9.73
C GLU A 112 14.29 5.16 9.70
N HIS A 113 14.47 3.87 10.02
CA HIS A 113 13.32 3.02 10.29
C HIS A 113 12.54 3.59 11.48
N LYS A 114 11.20 3.63 11.39
CA LYS A 114 10.31 4.24 12.40
C LYS A 114 10.56 3.78 13.85
N ALA A 115 11.15 2.60 14.03
CA ALA A 115 11.59 2.13 15.35
C ALA A 115 12.54 3.12 16.04
N VAL A 116 13.42 3.82 15.31
CA VAL A 116 14.37 4.77 15.89
C VAL A 116 13.69 6.05 16.40
N PRO A 117 13.05 6.90 15.56
CA PRO A 117 12.46 8.14 16.03
C PRO A 117 11.31 7.93 17.02
N ASN A 118 10.52 6.86 16.87
CA ASN A 118 9.46 6.56 17.84
C ASN A 118 10.03 6.15 19.19
N THR A 119 11.13 5.39 19.22
CA THR A 119 11.81 5.02 20.46
C THR A 119 12.44 6.24 21.12
N LEU A 120 13.13 7.10 20.35
CA LEU A 120 13.68 8.37 20.84
C LEU A 120 12.56 9.22 21.46
N LYS A 121 11.46 9.44 20.74
CA LYS A 121 10.32 10.24 21.23
C LYS A 121 9.72 9.68 22.51
N HIS A 122 9.49 8.36 22.54
CA HIS A 122 8.90 7.70 23.69
C HIS A 122 9.80 7.83 24.93
N TRP A 123 11.06 7.42 24.83
CA TRP A 123 11.95 7.37 25.99
C TRP A 123 12.51 8.73 26.40
N ASN A 124 12.67 9.68 25.48
CA ASN A 124 12.96 11.09 25.80
C ASN A 124 11.90 11.68 26.74
N THR A 125 10.62 11.33 26.49
CA THR A 125 9.49 11.74 27.33
C THR A 125 9.48 10.98 28.65
N VAL A 126 9.53 9.64 28.61
CA VAL A 126 9.40 8.77 29.80
C VAL A 126 10.53 9.00 30.81
N LEU A 127 11.75 9.23 30.34
CA LEU A 127 12.92 9.45 31.21
C LEU A 127 13.14 10.92 31.58
N GLU A 128 12.27 11.82 31.12
CA GLU A 128 12.35 13.26 31.35
C GLU A 128 13.70 13.85 30.93
N ILE A 129 14.24 13.38 29.80
CA ILE A 129 15.51 13.89 29.24
C ILE A 129 15.31 15.31 28.70
N ASN A 130 14.11 15.61 28.19
CA ASN A 130 13.72 16.92 27.67
C ASN A 130 14.67 17.46 26.59
N ALA A 131 15.16 16.57 25.72
CA ALA A 131 15.98 16.94 24.57
C ALA A 131 15.15 17.14 23.30
N ASP A 132 15.62 18.03 22.43
CA ASP A 132 15.01 18.25 21.12
C ASP A 132 15.37 17.07 20.19
N ILE A 133 14.36 16.45 19.58
CA ILE A 133 14.58 15.36 18.63
C ILE A 133 14.62 15.95 17.22
N ILE A 134 15.78 15.83 16.58
CA ILE A 134 16.07 16.51 15.31
C ILE A 134 16.43 15.47 14.25
N ALA A 135 15.73 15.52 13.12
CA ALA A 135 16.05 14.72 11.95
C ALA A 135 17.23 15.35 11.18
N ILE A 136 18.26 14.56 10.89
CA ILE A 136 19.36 14.92 10.00
C ILE A 136 18.82 14.80 8.57
N PRO A 137 18.77 15.89 7.78
CA PRO A 137 18.27 15.83 6.42
C PRO A 137 19.18 14.97 5.53
N VAL A 138 18.62 14.51 4.42
CA VAL A 138 19.35 13.83 3.36
C VAL A 138 19.27 14.64 2.07
N ASN A 139 20.22 14.45 1.18
CA ASN A 139 20.13 14.98 -0.18
C ASN A 139 19.18 14.11 -1.04
N ARG A 140 19.03 14.47 -2.32
CA ARG A 140 18.19 13.74 -3.29
C ARG A 140 18.59 12.29 -3.51
N ASP A 141 19.84 11.94 -3.22
CA ASP A 141 20.37 10.58 -3.36
C ASP A 141 20.23 9.78 -2.05
N GLY A 142 19.64 10.36 -1.00
CA GLY A 142 19.45 9.73 0.30
C GLY A 142 20.67 9.75 1.22
N ILE A 143 21.69 10.55 0.90
CA ILE A 143 22.93 10.67 1.68
C ILE A 143 22.78 11.76 2.76
N LEU A 144 23.19 11.45 3.99
CA LEU A 144 23.06 12.36 5.13
C LEU A 144 23.89 13.64 4.97
N ASP A 145 23.31 14.76 5.38
CA ASP A 145 23.97 16.06 5.41
C ASP A 145 25.03 16.13 6.52
N LEU A 146 26.29 16.06 6.13
CA LEU A 146 27.43 16.13 7.02
C LEU A 146 27.62 17.50 7.69
N ASP A 147 27.26 18.59 7.00
CA ASP A 147 27.36 19.94 7.56
C ASP A 147 26.29 20.15 8.64
N PHE A 148 25.09 19.59 8.43
CA PHE A 148 24.05 19.57 9.44
C PHE A 148 24.50 18.79 10.68
N ILE A 149 25.09 17.60 10.51
CA ILE A 149 25.68 16.85 11.63
C ILE A 149 26.71 17.73 12.36
N ALA A 150 27.63 18.37 11.63
CA ALA A 150 28.66 19.22 12.23
C ALA A 150 28.08 20.38 13.05
N GLN A 151 26.96 20.97 12.63
CA GLN A 151 26.32 22.09 13.32
C GLN A 151 25.65 21.67 14.64
N HIS A 152 25.08 20.46 14.70
CA HIS A 152 24.25 20.03 15.83
C HIS A 152 24.96 19.09 16.82
N ILE A 153 26.04 18.42 16.40
CA ILE A 153 26.64 17.31 17.18
C ILE A 153 27.24 17.74 18.53
N ASP A 154 27.65 19.00 18.71
CA ASP A 154 28.26 19.49 19.96
C ASP A 154 27.30 19.38 21.16
N ASN A 155 26.01 19.58 20.91
CA ASN A 155 24.93 19.49 21.90
C ASN A 155 24.20 18.15 21.89
N ALA A 156 24.59 17.21 21.02
CA ALA A 156 23.93 15.92 20.92
C ALA A 156 24.25 15.03 22.13
N LEU A 157 23.22 14.37 22.66
CA LEU A 157 23.35 13.27 23.62
C LEU A 157 23.50 11.92 22.91
N MET A 158 22.90 11.81 21.74
CA MET A 158 22.94 10.61 20.89
C MET A 158 22.77 11.01 19.43
N ILE A 159 23.43 10.27 18.55
CA ILE A 159 23.17 10.28 17.11
C ILE A 159 22.84 8.86 16.64
N CYS A 160 21.74 8.73 15.92
CA CYS A 160 21.28 7.47 15.32
C CYS A 160 21.34 7.58 13.80
N THR A 161 22.09 6.72 13.15
CA THR A 161 22.09 6.59 11.69
C THR A 161 21.85 5.15 11.29
N MET A 162 21.67 4.89 10.01
CA MET A 162 21.59 3.55 9.45
C MET A 162 22.75 3.32 8.50
N ALA A 163 23.17 2.07 8.36
CA ALA A 163 24.17 1.69 7.38
C ALA A 163 23.59 1.66 5.96
N VAL A 164 22.39 1.06 5.81
CA VAL A 164 21.71 0.87 4.53
C VAL A 164 20.22 1.09 4.71
N ASN A 165 19.61 1.90 3.84
CA ASN A 165 18.18 2.13 3.86
C ASN A 165 17.39 0.91 3.37
N ASN A 166 16.37 0.52 4.13
CA ASN A 166 15.55 -0.65 3.80
C ASN A 166 14.58 -0.41 2.64
N GLU A 167 14.33 0.84 2.27
CA GLU A 167 13.38 1.22 1.23
C GLU A 167 14.05 1.46 -0.12
N THR A 168 15.11 2.26 -0.15
CA THR A 168 15.87 2.59 -1.37
C THR A 168 17.11 1.71 -1.56
N GLY A 169 17.66 1.16 -0.48
CA GLY A 169 18.93 0.45 -0.51
C GLY A 169 20.16 1.35 -0.47
N VAL A 170 19.98 2.68 -0.38
CA VAL A 170 21.08 3.65 -0.29
C VAL A 170 21.92 3.37 0.96
N TYR A 171 23.23 3.31 0.80
CA TYR A 171 24.16 3.16 1.91
C TYR A 171 24.80 4.49 2.32
N GLN A 172 25.07 4.65 3.61
CA GLN A 172 25.74 5.84 4.14
C GLN A 172 27.26 5.66 4.16
N ASP A 173 28.01 6.75 3.97
CA ASP A 173 29.46 6.77 4.21
C ASP A 173 29.72 6.89 5.72
N LEU A 174 29.80 5.74 6.38
CA LEU A 174 30.05 5.66 7.82
C LEU A 174 31.40 6.27 8.21
N SER A 175 32.41 6.23 7.33
CA SER A 175 33.73 6.81 7.62
C SER A 175 33.68 8.33 7.61
N ALA A 176 32.96 8.93 6.66
CA ALA A 176 32.75 10.37 6.61
C ALA A 176 31.90 10.87 7.79
N ILE A 177 30.81 10.15 8.11
CA ILE A 177 29.96 10.45 9.28
C ILE A 177 30.78 10.41 10.56
N GLU A 178 31.55 9.33 10.75
CA GLU A 178 32.43 9.17 11.91
C GLU A 178 33.42 10.33 12.05
N LYS A 179 34.10 10.68 10.95
CA LYS A 179 35.07 11.78 10.93
C LYS A 179 34.44 13.08 11.40
N VAL A 180 33.25 13.40 10.91
CA VAL A 180 32.52 14.63 11.30
C VAL A 180 32.14 14.57 12.77
N ILE A 181 31.51 13.47 13.23
CA ILE A 181 31.11 13.28 14.62
C ILE A 181 32.32 13.46 15.56
N ARG A 182 33.38 12.70 15.33
CA ARG A 182 34.52 12.60 16.25
C ARG A 182 35.44 13.82 16.19
N SER A 183 35.43 14.59 15.10
CA SER A 183 36.15 15.87 15.02
C SER A 183 35.59 16.97 15.94
N ARG A 184 34.34 16.81 16.38
CA ARG A 184 33.61 17.84 17.14
C ARG A 184 33.14 17.35 18.51
N ASN A 185 32.60 16.15 18.58
CA ASN A 185 32.12 15.54 19.81
C ASN A 185 32.61 14.07 19.89
N SER A 186 33.79 13.89 20.49
CA SER A 186 34.41 12.56 20.61
C SER A 186 33.68 11.62 21.58
N GLN A 187 32.70 12.11 22.35
CA GLN A 187 32.03 11.38 23.43
C GLN A 187 30.54 11.11 23.16
N VAL A 188 29.96 11.69 22.10
CA VAL A 188 28.55 11.42 21.77
C VAL A 188 28.36 9.95 21.43
N THR A 189 27.31 9.35 21.96
CA THR A 189 26.95 7.98 21.59
C THR A 189 26.48 7.94 20.14
N TRP A 190 27.02 7.01 19.37
CA TRP A 190 26.60 6.74 18.00
C TRP A 190 26.04 5.33 17.83
N MET A 191 24.74 5.25 17.51
CA MET A 191 24.10 3.99 17.10
C MET A 191 23.98 3.94 15.58
N VAL A 192 24.34 2.81 14.98
CA VAL A 192 24.16 2.55 13.56
C VAL A 192 23.24 1.34 13.35
N ASP A 193 22.04 1.54 12.81
CA ASP A 193 21.18 0.44 12.38
C ASP A 193 21.82 -0.33 11.21
N CYS A 194 22.28 -1.56 11.49
CA CYS A 194 22.98 -2.42 10.54
C CYS A 194 22.10 -3.56 10.01
N VAL A 195 20.78 -3.48 10.18
CA VAL A 195 19.81 -4.52 9.80
C VAL A 195 19.90 -4.88 8.32
N GLN A 196 20.07 -3.89 7.45
CA GLN A 196 20.20 -4.07 6.01
C GLN A 196 21.65 -4.16 5.52
N ALA A 197 22.64 -4.10 6.43
CA ALA A 197 24.04 -4.24 6.08
C ALA A 197 24.55 -5.68 6.23
N LEU A 198 23.99 -6.46 7.17
CA LEU A 198 24.43 -7.83 7.43
C LEU A 198 24.37 -8.68 6.15
N GLY A 199 25.52 -9.25 5.76
CA GLY A 199 25.66 -10.09 4.56
C GLY A 199 25.48 -9.37 3.22
N LYS A 200 25.29 -8.05 3.23
CA LYS A 200 25.12 -7.19 2.04
C LYS A 200 26.29 -6.21 1.89
N GLN A 201 26.93 -5.85 3.00
CA GLN A 201 28.14 -5.03 3.06
C GLN A 201 29.15 -5.64 4.03
N GLN A 202 30.43 -5.41 3.74
CA GLN A 202 31.49 -5.78 4.67
C GLN A 202 31.46 -4.80 5.86
N LEU A 203 31.43 -5.36 7.07
CA LEU A 203 31.45 -4.59 8.31
C LEU A 203 32.76 -4.84 9.05
N ASN A 204 33.31 -3.78 9.64
CA ASN A 204 34.46 -3.87 10.53
C ASN A 204 34.26 -2.94 11.72
N LEU A 205 33.40 -3.36 12.67
CA LEU A 205 33.01 -2.52 13.80
C LEU A 205 34.18 -2.16 14.74
N SER A 206 35.27 -2.93 14.71
CA SER A 206 36.47 -2.61 15.49
C SER A 206 37.25 -1.41 14.94
N GLU A 207 37.07 -1.09 13.66
CA GLU A 207 37.72 0.04 12.99
C GLU A 207 36.87 1.32 13.01
N THR A 208 35.68 1.26 13.61
CA THR A 208 34.79 2.42 13.76
C THR A 208 34.68 2.85 15.21
N THR A 209 34.02 3.98 15.45
CA THR A 209 33.59 4.42 16.80
C THR A 209 32.10 4.23 17.05
N ILE A 210 31.46 3.29 16.36
CA ILE A 210 30.05 2.93 16.57
C ILE A 210 29.91 2.31 17.96
N ASP A 211 29.04 2.87 18.79
CA ASP A 211 28.77 2.40 20.16
C ASP A 211 27.79 1.22 20.16
N TYR A 212 26.78 1.27 19.30
CA TYR A 212 25.77 0.23 19.19
C TYR A 212 25.45 -0.09 17.74
N ALA A 213 25.37 -1.37 17.40
CA ALA A 213 24.90 -1.82 16.09
C ALA A 213 23.87 -2.96 16.23
N PRO A 214 22.56 -2.68 16.08
CA PRO A 214 21.53 -3.71 16.04
C PRO A 214 21.48 -4.43 14.69
N PHE A 215 21.14 -5.71 14.72
CA PHE A 215 20.93 -6.55 13.54
C PHE A 215 19.71 -7.47 13.73
N SER A 216 19.22 -8.04 12.63
CA SER A 216 18.04 -8.93 12.62
C SER A 216 18.27 -10.16 11.75
N GLY A 217 17.95 -11.36 12.26
CA GLY A 217 18.17 -12.61 11.54
C GLY A 217 17.26 -12.77 10.30
N HIS A 218 15.99 -12.40 10.41
CA HIS A 218 14.99 -12.62 9.34
C HIS A 218 15.14 -11.72 8.11
N LYS A 219 16.11 -10.80 8.12
CA LYS A 219 16.50 -10.02 6.94
C LYS A 219 17.57 -10.72 6.11
N LEU A 220 18.13 -11.82 6.63
CA LEU A 220 19.17 -12.61 5.98
C LEU A 220 18.98 -14.10 6.26
N TYR A 221 17.80 -14.60 5.92
CA TYR A 221 17.42 -16.01 5.85
C TYR A 221 17.47 -16.82 7.17
N ALA A 222 17.67 -16.18 8.32
CA ALA A 222 17.48 -16.80 9.62
C ALA A 222 16.02 -16.66 10.12
N PRO A 223 15.60 -17.41 11.15
CA PRO A 223 14.24 -17.31 11.69
C PRO A 223 13.87 -15.90 12.15
N LYS A 224 12.55 -15.61 12.14
CA LYS A 224 11.98 -14.45 12.85
C LYS A 224 12.11 -14.65 14.36
N GLY A 225 12.12 -13.56 15.12
CA GLY A 225 12.20 -13.60 16.59
C GLY A 225 13.62 -13.81 17.15
N ILE A 226 14.66 -13.56 16.34
CA ILE A 226 16.05 -13.54 16.78
C ILE A 226 16.83 -12.42 16.08
N GLY A 227 17.62 -11.69 16.86
CA GLY A 227 18.56 -10.67 16.41
C GLY A 227 19.79 -10.63 17.30
N LEU A 228 20.67 -9.66 17.04
CA LEU A 228 21.80 -9.38 17.90
C LEU A 228 22.05 -7.87 18.00
N LEU A 229 22.63 -7.45 19.10
CA LEU A 229 23.10 -6.09 19.34
C LEU A 229 24.60 -6.17 19.65
N TYR A 230 25.41 -5.49 18.84
CA TYR A 230 26.78 -5.18 19.21
C TYR A 230 26.79 -3.99 20.16
N ILE A 231 27.59 -4.08 21.22
CA ILE A 231 27.84 -3.02 22.19
C ILE A 231 29.35 -2.82 22.26
N ARG A 232 29.84 -1.65 21.89
CA ARG A 232 31.27 -1.35 21.96
C ARG A 232 31.76 -1.40 23.41
N GLN A 233 32.99 -1.86 23.59
CA GLN A 233 33.61 -1.92 24.91
C GLN A 233 33.68 -0.52 25.54
N GLY A 234 33.16 -0.40 26.76
CA GLY A 234 33.14 0.86 27.51
C GLY A 234 31.95 1.76 27.20
N SER A 235 31.11 1.43 26.22
CA SER A 235 29.85 2.16 26.00
C SER A 235 28.90 1.91 27.18
N PRO A 236 28.10 2.91 27.58
CA PRO A 236 27.13 2.74 28.67
C PRO A 236 26.17 1.59 28.41
N TYR A 237 25.68 0.93 29.45
CA TYR A 237 24.70 -0.13 29.26
C TYR A 237 23.73 -0.21 30.42
N THR A 238 22.45 -0.36 30.10
CA THR A 238 21.40 -0.69 31.07
C THR A 238 20.53 -1.82 30.52
N PRO A 239 20.37 -2.93 31.24
CA PRO A 239 19.48 -4.02 30.83
C PRO A 239 18.06 -3.52 30.54
N PHE A 240 17.62 -3.61 29.29
CA PHE A 240 16.24 -3.28 28.91
C PHE A 240 15.25 -4.33 29.44
N ILE A 241 15.66 -5.60 29.41
CA ILE A 241 14.94 -6.73 30.01
C ILE A 241 15.75 -7.22 31.21
N ALA A 242 15.32 -6.82 32.41
CA ALA A 242 15.92 -7.26 33.68
C ALA A 242 15.28 -8.57 34.18
N GLY A 243 16.02 -9.34 35.00
CA GLY A 243 15.54 -10.63 35.51
C GLY A 243 16.64 -11.62 35.90
N GLY A 244 16.47 -12.89 35.52
CA GLY A 244 17.18 -14.06 36.04
C GLY A 244 18.65 -14.24 35.65
N GLY A 245 19.31 -13.22 35.10
CA GLY A 245 20.76 -13.24 34.89
C GLY A 245 21.25 -13.92 33.60
N GLN A 246 20.36 -14.29 32.68
CA GLN A 246 20.75 -14.76 31.33
C GLN A 246 21.52 -13.67 30.56
N GLU A 247 22.31 -14.09 29.56
CA GLU A 247 23.26 -13.22 28.84
C GLU A 247 24.13 -12.40 29.81
N SER A 248 24.65 -13.05 30.87
CA SER A 248 25.46 -12.40 31.93
C SER A 248 24.74 -11.26 32.66
N GLY A 249 23.40 -11.31 32.73
CA GLY A 249 22.56 -10.27 33.32
C GLY A 249 22.29 -9.07 32.41
N MET A 250 22.85 -9.06 31.20
CA MET A 250 22.66 -7.98 30.23
C MET A 250 21.24 -8.03 29.66
N ARG A 251 20.74 -9.23 29.33
CA ARG A 251 19.38 -9.41 28.79
C ARG A 251 18.77 -10.70 29.32
N SER A 252 17.83 -10.56 30.25
CA SER A 252 17.23 -11.70 30.93
C SER A 252 16.16 -12.44 30.09
N GLY A 253 15.84 -13.66 30.53
CA GLY A 253 14.94 -14.59 29.84
C GLY A 253 15.71 -15.72 29.18
N THR A 254 15.22 -16.95 29.31
CA THR A 254 15.84 -18.14 28.73
C THR A 254 16.18 -17.92 27.26
N GLU A 255 17.41 -18.26 26.88
CA GLU A 255 17.94 -17.98 25.55
C GLU A 255 17.16 -18.75 24.47
N ASN A 256 16.81 -18.06 23.37
CA ASN A 256 16.16 -18.67 22.21
C ASN A 256 17.16 -19.54 21.42
N LEU A 257 17.50 -20.72 21.96
CA LEU A 257 18.48 -21.61 21.35
C LEU A 257 18.19 -21.97 19.90
N PRO A 258 16.94 -22.27 19.50
CA PRO A 258 16.60 -22.50 18.10
C PRO A 258 16.95 -21.33 17.20
N GLY A 259 16.61 -20.10 17.61
CA GLY A 259 16.98 -18.89 16.86
C GLY A 259 18.50 -18.69 16.77
N ILE A 260 19.21 -18.91 17.88
CA ILE A 260 20.68 -18.83 17.96
C ILE A 260 21.34 -19.89 17.07
N ALA A 261 20.81 -21.12 17.03
CA ALA A 261 21.28 -22.16 16.12
C ALA A 261 21.13 -21.74 14.65
N GLY A 262 20.00 -21.09 14.33
CA GLY A 262 19.78 -20.51 13.00
C GLY A 262 20.81 -19.44 12.64
N LEU A 263 21.10 -18.52 13.56
CA LEU A 263 22.18 -17.54 13.39
C LEU A 263 23.56 -18.20 13.26
N ASN A 264 23.83 -19.26 14.02
CA ASN A 264 25.09 -20.00 13.93
C ASN A 264 25.35 -20.53 12.52
N LYS A 265 24.33 -21.16 11.92
CA LYS A 265 24.42 -21.67 10.55
C LYS A 265 24.53 -20.55 9.54
N LEU A 266 23.75 -19.48 9.68
CA LEU A 266 23.88 -18.27 8.85
C LEU A 266 25.32 -17.72 8.86
N PHE A 267 25.89 -17.49 10.03
CA PHE A 267 27.26 -16.98 10.14
C PHE A 267 28.30 -17.95 9.61
N SER A 268 28.04 -19.26 9.69
CA SER A 268 28.93 -20.26 9.07
C SER A 268 28.96 -20.11 7.56
N LEU A 269 27.80 -19.92 6.93
CA LEU A 269 27.68 -19.72 5.49
C LEU A 269 28.37 -18.41 5.06
N LEU A 270 28.23 -17.33 5.83
CA LEU A 270 28.90 -16.05 5.54
C LEU A 270 30.42 -16.10 5.68
N LEU A 271 30.95 -16.98 6.54
CA LEU A 271 32.39 -17.13 6.78
C LEU A 271 33.06 -18.12 5.82
N ASP A 272 32.29 -19.02 5.20
CA ASP A 272 32.82 -20.01 4.28
C ASP A 272 32.98 -19.42 2.87
N LYS A 273 34.23 -19.13 2.50
CA LYS A 273 34.56 -18.55 1.18
C LYS A 273 34.39 -19.52 0.01
N GLN A 274 34.23 -20.82 0.28
CA GLN A 274 33.95 -21.83 -0.74
C GLN A 274 32.43 -22.04 -0.94
N ASP A 275 31.61 -21.52 -0.02
CA ASP A 275 30.16 -21.60 -0.11
C ASP A 275 29.63 -20.53 -1.08
N GLU A 276 28.87 -20.97 -2.08
CA GLU A 276 28.29 -20.09 -3.10
C GLU A 276 26.86 -19.65 -2.77
N THR A 277 26.34 -19.94 -1.57
CA THR A 277 24.95 -19.59 -1.19
C THR A 277 24.74 -18.09 -1.30
N PHE A 278 25.61 -17.29 -0.66
CA PHE A 278 25.56 -15.83 -0.75
C PHE A 278 26.41 -15.34 -1.92
N LYS A 279 25.79 -14.61 -2.84
CA LYS A 279 26.44 -14.17 -4.08
C LYS A 279 27.33 -12.95 -3.87
N SER A 280 28.38 -12.85 -4.69
CA SER A 280 29.25 -11.67 -4.71
C SER A 280 28.50 -10.43 -5.20
N ILE A 281 29.03 -9.25 -4.88
CA ILE A 281 28.45 -7.97 -5.29
C ILE A 281 28.29 -7.88 -6.82
N ASP A 282 29.23 -8.41 -7.60
CA ASP A 282 29.20 -8.38 -9.07
C ASP A 282 28.04 -9.23 -9.61
N VAL A 283 27.80 -10.40 -9.03
CA VAL A 283 26.66 -11.25 -9.42
C VAL A 283 25.33 -10.59 -9.03
N LEU A 284 25.26 -9.97 -7.85
CA LEU A 284 24.05 -9.26 -7.42
C LEU A 284 23.77 -8.02 -8.30
N ASN A 285 24.80 -7.32 -8.76
CA ASN A 285 24.67 -6.25 -9.76
C ASN A 285 24.11 -6.77 -11.09
N LEU A 286 24.64 -7.90 -11.58
CA LEU A 286 24.10 -8.55 -12.78
C LEU A 286 22.62 -8.90 -12.62
N TYR A 287 22.22 -9.43 -11.45
CA TYR A 287 20.81 -9.73 -11.18
C TYR A 287 19.93 -8.47 -11.18
N ARG A 288 20.41 -7.38 -10.56
CA ARG A 288 19.73 -6.08 -10.59
C ARG A 288 19.54 -5.59 -12.02
N ASP A 289 20.56 -5.69 -12.86
CA ASP A 289 20.52 -5.21 -14.25
C ASP A 289 19.49 -5.99 -15.08
N LYS A 290 19.37 -7.31 -14.86
CA LYS A 290 18.36 -8.15 -15.53
C LYS A 290 16.94 -7.74 -15.12
N LEU A 291 16.71 -7.58 -13.81
CA LEU A 291 15.41 -7.14 -13.29
C LEU A 291 15.06 -5.72 -13.75
N HIS A 292 16.03 -4.80 -13.72
CA HIS A 292 15.90 -3.44 -14.25
C HIS A 292 15.46 -3.48 -15.73
N SER A 293 16.15 -4.26 -16.57
CA SER A 293 15.80 -4.41 -17.98
C SER A 293 14.40 -5.01 -18.18
N ALA A 294 14.00 -5.98 -17.36
CA ALA A 294 12.67 -6.58 -17.43
C ALA A 294 11.57 -5.57 -17.07
N LEU A 295 11.78 -4.77 -16.03
CA LEU A 295 10.86 -3.71 -15.64
C LEU A 295 10.70 -2.66 -16.75
N VAL A 296 11.81 -2.13 -17.28
CA VAL A 296 11.78 -1.09 -18.33
C VAL A 296 11.11 -1.60 -19.60
N ASP A 297 11.38 -2.84 -20.02
CA ASP A 297 10.71 -3.42 -21.20
C ASP A 297 9.21 -3.62 -21.00
N THR A 298 8.78 -3.91 -19.76
CA THR A 298 7.38 -4.22 -19.44
C THR A 298 6.54 -2.97 -19.29
N PHE A 299 7.03 -1.98 -18.53
CA PHE A 299 6.27 -0.78 -18.17
C PHE A 299 6.63 0.46 -19.00
N GLY A 300 7.75 0.43 -19.74
CA GLY A 300 8.23 1.58 -20.50
C GLY A 300 8.84 2.65 -19.58
N SER A 301 8.10 3.73 -19.35
CA SER A 301 8.60 4.88 -18.59
C SER A 301 8.56 4.63 -17.08
N ILE A 302 9.74 4.39 -16.50
CA ILE A 302 9.95 4.17 -15.07
C ILE A 302 10.88 5.24 -14.52
N THR A 303 10.58 5.76 -13.34
CA THR A 303 11.48 6.62 -12.57
C THR A 303 12.07 5.83 -11.41
N PHE A 304 13.38 5.64 -11.36
CA PHE A 304 14.08 5.09 -10.20
C PHE A 304 14.32 6.19 -9.17
N ASN A 305 14.04 5.88 -7.90
CA ASN A 305 14.03 6.85 -6.81
C ASN A 305 15.37 6.96 -6.07
N HIS A 306 16.43 6.33 -6.58
CA HIS A 306 17.78 6.38 -6.02
C HIS A 306 18.82 6.09 -7.10
N ASP A 307 20.07 6.49 -6.85
CA ASP A 307 21.21 6.15 -7.69
C ASP A 307 21.78 4.77 -7.31
N PHE A 308 21.85 3.88 -8.29
CA PHE A 308 22.41 2.54 -8.15
C PHE A 308 23.90 2.51 -7.80
N ALA A 309 24.63 3.60 -8.03
CA ALA A 309 26.02 3.75 -7.62
C ALA A 309 26.18 3.82 -6.09
N CYS A 310 25.20 4.39 -5.38
CA CYS A 310 25.20 4.54 -3.92
C CYS A 310 24.22 3.63 -3.19
N SER A 311 23.74 2.56 -3.85
CA SER A 311 22.79 1.61 -3.28
C SER A 311 23.29 0.17 -3.30
N VAL A 312 22.75 -0.67 -2.40
CA VAL A 312 22.94 -2.12 -2.49
C VAL A 312 22.25 -2.68 -3.74
N PRO A 313 22.81 -3.70 -4.42
CA PRO A 313 22.21 -4.22 -5.66
C PRO A 313 20.89 -4.96 -5.44
N THR A 314 20.66 -5.44 -4.22
CA THR A 314 19.47 -6.22 -3.85
C THR A 314 18.17 -5.42 -3.81
N THR A 315 18.20 -4.11 -4.08
CA THR A 315 17.06 -3.21 -3.93
C THR A 315 16.88 -2.34 -5.17
N LEU A 316 15.66 -2.33 -5.72
CA LEU A 316 15.18 -1.39 -6.71
C LEU A 316 13.96 -0.67 -6.11
N ASN A 317 13.99 0.66 -6.12
CA ASN A 317 12.85 1.48 -5.68
C ASN A 317 12.51 2.42 -6.83
N PHE A 318 11.28 2.33 -7.33
CA PHE A 318 10.86 3.00 -8.54
C PHE A 318 9.37 3.36 -8.52
N ALA A 319 8.98 4.30 -9.36
CA ALA A 319 7.59 4.57 -9.71
C ALA A 319 7.40 4.31 -11.21
N VAL A 320 6.24 3.80 -11.59
CA VAL A 320 5.84 3.69 -13.00
C VAL A 320 5.06 4.97 -13.32
N ASN A 321 5.55 5.80 -14.26
CA ASN A 321 5.09 7.18 -14.37
C ASN A 321 3.58 7.31 -14.61
N ASP A 322 2.98 6.36 -15.32
CA ASP A 322 1.57 6.39 -15.72
C ASP A 322 0.66 5.46 -14.89
N LEU A 323 1.21 4.72 -13.93
CA LEU A 323 0.46 3.74 -13.15
C LEU A 323 0.60 4.02 -11.67
N THR A 324 -0.48 3.83 -10.94
CA THR A 324 -0.42 3.92 -9.48
C THR A 324 0.35 2.74 -8.90
N SER A 325 1.01 2.93 -7.74
CA SER A 325 1.68 1.83 -7.04
C SER A 325 0.72 0.68 -6.76
N LYS A 326 -0.54 0.99 -6.43
CA LYS A 326 -1.60 0.02 -6.19
C LYS A 326 -1.86 -0.87 -7.41
N GLU A 327 -1.97 -0.30 -8.61
CA GLU A 327 -2.20 -1.07 -9.83
C GLU A 327 -1.06 -2.02 -10.13
N VAL A 328 0.19 -1.53 -10.03
CA VAL A 328 1.37 -2.36 -10.29
C VAL A 328 1.52 -3.46 -9.24
N ILE A 329 1.28 -3.17 -7.96
CA ILE A 329 1.32 -4.16 -6.89
C ILE A 329 0.21 -5.20 -7.05
N ASP A 330 -1.02 -4.79 -7.38
CA ASP A 330 -2.14 -5.72 -7.59
C ASP A 330 -1.91 -6.58 -8.85
N LEU A 331 -1.34 -6.02 -9.92
CA LEU A 331 -0.93 -6.76 -11.12
C LEU A 331 0.14 -7.80 -10.80
N PHE A 332 1.22 -7.39 -10.12
CA PHE A 332 2.28 -8.31 -9.71
C PHE A 332 1.73 -9.40 -8.79
N ASP A 333 0.88 -9.05 -7.82
CA ASP A 333 0.31 -10.03 -6.89
C ASP A 333 -0.55 -11.07 -7.63
N ALA A 334 -1.40 -10.61 -8.55
CA ALA A 334 -2.20 -11.48 -9.42
C ALA A 334 -1.31 -12.42 -10.24
N ALA A 335 -0.17 -11.92 -10.74
CA ALA A 335 0.81 -12.70 -11.50
C ALA A 335 1.66 -13.67 -10.68
N GLY A 336 1.56 -13.68 -9.34
CA GLY A 336 2.41 -14.52 -8.49
C GLY A 336 3.73 -13.86 -8.05
N ILE A 337 3.92 -12.58 -8.38
CA ILE A 337 5.10 -11.78 -8.02
C ILE A 337 4.79 -10.99 -6.73
N ARG A 338 5.67 -11.01 -5.74
CA ARG A 338 5.51 -10.26 -4.49
C ARG A 338 6.51 -9.14 -4.40
N VAL A 339 6.02 -7.91 -4.35
CA VAL A 339 6.78 -6.69 -4.10
C VAL A 339 6.12 -5.90 -2.97
N SER A 340 6.78 -4.85 -2.50
CA SER A 340 6.23 -3.93 -1.49
C SER A 340 6.00 -2.54 -2.08
N GLY A 341 5.15 -1.74 -1.44
CA GLY A 341 5.14 -0.28 -1.65
C GLY A 341 6.28 0.39 -0.88
N GLY A 342 6.54 1.68 -1.16
CA GLY A 342 7.56 2.46 -0.45
C GLY A 342 7.40 2.39 1.07
N SER A 343 6.20 2.68 1.58
CA SER A 343 5.90 2.75 3.01
C SER A 343 5.19 1.50 3.56
N ALA A 344 5.63 0.29 3.17
CA ALA A 344 5.04 -1.00 3.58
C ALA A 344 4.84 -1.19 5.11
N CYS A 345 5.50 -0.39 5.96
CA CYS A 345 5.35 -0.41 7.42
C CYS A 345 4.24 0.49 7.97
N SER A 346 3.54 1.27 7.15
CA SER A 346 2.37 2.05 7.55
C SER A 346 1.14 1.54 6.84
N THR A 347 0.41 0.66 7.52
CA THR A 347 -1.00 0.42 7.21
C THR A 347 -1.73 1.77 7.23
N GLY A 348 -2.06 2.30 6.05
CA GLY A 348 -2.88 3.51 5.88
C GLY A 348 -2.15 4.81 5.52
N ALA A 349 -0.81 4.86 5.42
CA ALA A 349 -0.14 6.04 4.87
C ALA A 349 -0.01 5.90 3.35
N THR A 350 -0.40 6.94 2.62
CA THR A 350 -0.31 6.97 1.15
C THR A 350 1.09 7.30 0.64
N GLN A 351 1.96 7.91 1.46
CA GLN A 351 3.27 8.45 1.07
C GLN A 351 4.45 7.74 1.75
N SER A 352 5.63 7.85 1.12
CA SER A 352 6.92 7.43 1.67
C SER A 352 7.66 8.59 2.31
N PHE A 353 7.75 8.57 3.65
CA PHE A 353 8.53 9.55 4.38
C PHE A 353 10.03 9.56 4.01
N VAL A 354 10.57 8.43 3.51
CA VAL A 354 11.97 8.35 3.04
C VAL A 354 12.12 9.15 1.76
N LEU A 355 11.22 8.96 0.79
CA LEU A 355 11.27 9.68 -0.47
C LEU A 355 10.91 11.16 -0.31
N ASP A 356 9.98 11.48 0.60
CA ASP A 356 9.69 12.85 0.99
C ASP A 356 10.95 13.54 1.56
N ALA A 357 11.69 12.84 2.43
CA ALA A 357 12.95 13.35 2.98
C ALA A 357 14.04 13.53 1.90
N MET A 358 14.01 12.73 0.83
CA MET A 358 14.88 12.88 -0.34
C MET A 358 14.41 13.97 -1.31
N GLY A 359 13.28 14.65 -1.04
CA GLY A 359 12.74 15.68 -1.92
C GLY A 359 12.17 15.12 -3.23
N ALA A 360 11.74 13.85 -3.24
CA ALA A 360 10.99 13.29 -4.36
C ALA A 360 9.66 14.02 -4.54
N SER A 361 9.12 14.02 -5.76
CA SER A 361 7.78 14.57 -5.98
C SER A 361 6.73 13.78 -5.19
N GLN A 362 5.62 14.44 -4.83
CA GLN A 362 4.49 13.79 -4.16
C GLN A 362 4.02 12.54 -4.93
N TRP A 363 3.95 12.64 -6.26
CA TRP A 363 3.58 11.51 -7.12
C TRP A 363 4.54 10.32 -6.98
N GLN A 364 5.86 10.55 -6.98
CA GLN A 364 6.84 9.48 -6.77
C GLN A 364 6.72 8.85 -5.38
N SER A 365 6.52 9.67 -4.35
CA SER A 365 6.38 9.20 -2.97
C SER A 365 5.14 8.32 -2.78
N GLU A 366 4.01 8.69 -3.38
CA GLU A 366 2.75 7.94 -3.34
C GLU A 366 2.79 6.66 -4.19
N ASN A 367 3.54 6.69 -5.28
CA ASN A 367 3.58 5.61 -6.26
C ASN A 367 4.87 4.78 -6.23
N ALA A 368 5.64 4.87 -5.14
CA ALA A 368 6.85 4.10 -4.95
C ALA A 368 6.58 2.60 -4.77
N ILE A 369 7.32 1.80 -5.52
CA ILE A 369 7.34 0.35 -5.48
C ILE A 369 8.76 -0.07 -5.11
N ARG A 370 8.88 -0.94 -4.11
CA ARG A 370 10.13 -1.57 -3.71
C ARG A 370 10.14 -3.03 -4.14
N LEU A 371 11.06 -3.33 -5.05
CA LEU A 371 11.42 -4.67 -5.45
C LEU A 371 12.77 -5.02 -4.81
N SER A 372 12.82 -6.10 -4.04
CA SER A 372 14.04 -6.54 -3.37
C SER A 372 14.21 -8.05 -3.37
N PHE A 373 15.35 -8.52 -3.86
CA PHE A 373 15.73 -9.94 -3.81
C PHE A 373 16.81 -10.14 -2.74
N GLY A 374 16.92 -11.34 -2.18
CA GLY A 374 17.92 -11.57 -1.14
C GLY A 374 19.27 -11.99 -1.72
N PRO A 375 20.38 -11.83 -0.98
CA PRO A 375 21.73 -12.11 -1.48
C PRO A 375 22.01 -13.60 -1.74
N ALA A 376 21.13 -14.51 -1.28
CA ALA A 376 21.16 -15.93 -1.63
C ALA A 376 20.28 -16.33 -2.83
N ALA A 377 19.78 -15.37 -3.61
CA ALA A 377 19.01 -15.66 -4.82
C ALA A 377 19.86 -16.40 -5.87
N THR A 378 19.23 -17.29 -6.63
CA THR A 378 19.88 -18.01 -7.74
C THR A 378 19.60 -17.33 -9.08
N MET A 379 20.47 -17.55 -10.07
CA MET A 379 20.23 -17.02 -11.42
C MET A 379 18.90 -17.52 -11.99
N ALA A 380 18.56 -18.79 -11.78
CA ALA A 380 17.27 -19.36 -12.20
C ALA A 380 16.08 -18.59 -11.62
N GLN A 381 16.10 -18.27 -10.32
CA GLN A 381 15.03 -17.47 -9.69
C GLN A 381 14.92 -16.06 -10.28
N ILE A 382 16.05 -15.44 -10.63
CA ILE A 382 16.08 -14.11 -11.25
C ILE A 382 15.59 -14.18 -12.71
N ASP A 383 15.91 -15.25 -13.43
CA ASP A 383 15.50 -15.47 -14.81
C ASP A 383 13.99 -15.71 -14.88
N ASP A 384 13.48 -16.60 -14.03
CA ASP A 384 12.05 -16.84 -13.86
C ASP A 384 11.30 -15.55 -13.50
N ALA A 385 11.86 -14.74 -12.60
CA ALA A 385 11.29 -13.43 -12.25
C ALA A 385 11.24 -12.48 -13.46
N CYS A 386 12.32 -12.40 -14.24
CA CYS A 386 12.37 -11.56 -15.43
C CYS A 386 11.38 -12.01 -16.50
N GLU A 387 11.26 -13.32 -16.74
CA GLU A 387 10.30 -13.90 -17.68
C GLU A 387 8.85 -13.60 -17.27
N GLN A 388 8.53 -13.79 -15.98
CA GLN A 388 7.19 -13.50 -15.47
C GLN A 388 6.86 -12.00 -15.52
N ILE A 389 7.82 -11.11 -15.22
CA ILE A 389 7.64 -9.66 -15.36
C ILE A 389 7.33 -9.31 -16.82
N ARG A 390 8.13 -9.79 -17.78
CA ARG A 390 7.93 -9.51 -19.22
C ARG A 390 6.62 -10.05 -19.76
N ALA A 391 6.14 -11.17 -19.24
CA ALA A 391 4.85 -11.74 -19.62
C ALA A 391 3.67 -10.79 -19.31
N LEU A 392 3.84 -9.83 -18.39
CA LEU A 392 2.80 -8.84 -18.08
C LEU A 392 2.65 -7.76 -19.14
N LYS A 393 3.62 -7.60 -20.04
CA LYS A 393 3.55 -6.60 -21.11
C LYS A 393 2.31 -6.76 -21.97
N THR A 394 1.96 -8.00 -22.34
CA THR A 394 0.76 -8.30 -23.13
C THR A 394 -0.53 -8.01 -22.36
N VAL A 395 -0.54 -8.30 -21.05
CA VAL A 395 -1.68 -7.99 -20.16
C VAL A 395 -1.86 -6.48 -20.03
N LEU A 396 -0.77 -5.74 -19.84
CA LEU A 396 -0.80 -4.29 -19.76
C LEU A 396 -1.28 -3.66 -21.07
N GLN A 397 -0.80 -4.15 -22.22
CA GLN A 397 -1.22 -3.68 -23.55
C GLN A 397 -2.71 -3.95 -23.79
N ALA A 398 -3.17 -5.16 -23.47
CA ALA A 398 -4.58 -5.55 -23.60
C ALA A 398 -5.54 -4.69 -22.77
N ASN A 399 -5.05 -4.10 -21.67
CA ASN A 399 -5.84 -3.30 -20.74
C ASN A 399 -5.53 -1.80 -20.82
N CYS A 400 -4.86 -1.34 -21.89
CA CYS A 400 -4.49 0.07 -22.10
C CYS A 400 -3.64 0.67 -20.97
N LEU A 401 -2.84 -0.15 -20.28
CA LEU A 401 -1.96 0.26 -19.19
C LEU A 401 -0.52 0.54 -19.66
N VAL A 402 -0.13 0.09 -20.87
CA VAL A 402 1.11 0.46 -21.58
C VAL A 402 0.85 0.57 -23.08
N ILE A 403 1.67 1.35 -23.80
CA ILE A 403 1.53 1.56 -25.26
C ILE A 403 1.90 0.26 -26.00
N SER A 404 1.12 -0.10 -27.02
CA SER A 404 1.46 -1.17 -27.96
C SER A 404 2.00 -0.59 -29.27
N ASP A 405 3.16 -1.07 -29.75
CA ASP A 405 3.71 -0.69 -31.06
C ASP A 405 2.91 -1.29 -32.24
N SER A 406 1.91 -2.14 -31.97
CA SER A 406 1.01 -2.72 -32.97
C SER A 406 -0.10 -1.74 -33.36
N SER A 407 -0.15 -1.37 -34.64
CA SER A 407 -1.17 -0.53 -35.26
C SER A 407 -2.57 -1.16 -35.40
N PHE A 408 -2.87 -2.20 -34.60
CA PHE A 408 -4.14 -2.93 -34.61
C PHE A 408 -4.54 -3.29 -33.18
N PRO A 409 -5.57 -2.66 -32.58
CA PRO A 409 -6.15 -3.17 -31.36
C PRO A 409 -7.04 -4.36 -31.71
N LEU A 410 -6.51 -5.57 -31.57
CA LEU A 410 -7.31 -6.80 -31.52
C LEU A 410 -7.77 -7.01 -30.07
N GLN A 411 -8.66 -6.18 -29.52
CA GLN A 411 -9.33 -6.47 -28.23
C GLN A 411 -10.50 -5.51 -27.95
N GLU A 412 -11.54 -6.04 -27.28
CA GLU A 412 -12.76 -5.34 -26.85
C GLU A 412 -12.45 -3.98 -26.20
N LEU A 413 -13.32 -2.98 -26.42
CA LEU A 413 -13.25 -1.71 -25.69
C LEU A 413 -13.23 -2.00 -24.18
N CYS A 414 -12.07 -1.82 -23.55
CA CYS A 414 -11.87 -2.08 -22.12
C CYS A 414 -12.79 -1.22 -21.22
N ALA A 415 -13.43 -0.18 -21.80
CA ALA A 415 -14.24 0.79 -21.09
C ALA A 415 -15.70 0.95 -21.59
N LEU A 416 -16.24 0.06 -22.43
CA LEU A 416 -17.63 0.20 -22.92
C LEU A 416 -18.63 0.34 -21.75
N GLY A 417 -19.47 1.38 -21.78
CA GLY A 417 -20.39 1.72 -20.70
C GLY A 417 -19.73 2.49 -19.55
N LEU A 418 -20.24 2.31 -18.33
CA LEU A 418 -19.82 3.08 -17.16
C LEU A 418 -18.64 2.42 -16.42
N THR A 419 -17.62 3.22 -16.10
CA THR A 419 -16.52 2.84 -15.22
C THR A 419 -16.31 3.90 -14.13
N GLN A 420 -16.19 3.45 -12.88
CA GLN A 420 -15.87 4.28 -11.73
C GLN A 420 -14.36 4.25 -11.45
N PHE A 421 -13.73 5.42 -11.39
CA PHE A 421 -12.38 5.61 -10.88
C PHE A 421 -12.41 6.33 -9.53
N ARG A 422 -11.44 6.06 -8.67
CA ARG A 422 -11.40 6.62 -7.31
C ARG A 422 -10.00 7.02 -6.87
N HIS A 423 -9.90 8.11 -6.12
CA HIS A 423 -8.68 8.52 -5.42
C HIS A 423 -9.05 9.17 -4.08
N GLN A 424 -8.53 8.64 -2.96
CA GLN A 424 -8.76 9.15 -1.60
C GLN A 424 -10.25 9.43 -1.26
N GLY A 425 -11.17 8.59 -1.76
CA GLY A 425 -12.61 8.72 -1.53
C GLY A 425 -13.35 9.60 -2.53
N ALA A 426 -12.67 10.38 -3.38
CA ALA A 426 -13.32 11.03 -4.52
C ALA A 426 -13.53 10.03 -5.66
N CYS A 427 -14.58 10.27 -6.43
CA CYS A 427 -14.97 9.50 -7.61
C CYS A 427 -14.82 10.34 -8.88
N SER A 428 -14.37 9.68 -9.94
CA SER A 428 -14.40 10.19 -11.31
C SER A 428 -15.03 9.13 -12.19
N TRP A 429 -15.86 9.55 -13.14
CA TRP A 429 -16.67 8.63 -13.94
C TRP A 429 -16.29 8.73 -15.41
N LEU A 430 -16.06 7.58 -16.05
CA LEU A 430 -15.93 7.46 -17.50
C LEU A 430 -17.14 6.71 -18.04
N TYR A 431 -17.82 7.29 -19.01
CA TYR A 431 -18.83 6.57 -19.78
C TYR A 431 -18.40 6.50 -21.24
N VAL A 432 -18.32 5.30 -21.82
CA VAL A 432 -17.96 5.10 -23.23
C VAL A 432 -19.11 4.44 -23.99
N THR A 433 -19.38 4.92 -25.19
CA THR A 433 -20.43 4.43 -26.09
C THR A 433 -19.90 3.41 -27.10
N ASP A 434 -20.79 2.67 -27.76
CA ASP A 434 -20.43 1.67 -28.78
C ASP A 434 -19.68 2.28 -29.98
N ASP A 435 -19.88 3.57 -30.25
CA ASP A 435 -19.25 4.35 -31.30
C ASP A 435 -18.01 5.14 -30.81
N GLN A 436 -17.38 4.71 -29.71
CA GLN A 436 -16.13 5.25 -29.16
C GLN A 436 -16.20 6.72 -28.69
N HIS A 437 -17.40 7.29 -28.55
CA HIS A 437 -17.58 8.58 -27.86
C HIS A 437 -17.58 8.39 -26.34
N ALA A 438 -17.02 9.34 -25.61
CA ALA A 438 -16.92 9.24 -24.15
C ALA A 438 -17.18 10.56 -23.40
N PHE A 439 -17.64 10.41 -22.15
CA PHE A 439 -17.75 11.49 -21.18
C PHE A 439 -16.86 11.21 -19.97
N ILE A 440 -16.21 12.26 -19.47
CA ILE A 440 -15.50 12.23 -18.19
C ILE A 440 -16.24 13.17 -17.23
N ILE A 441 -16.66 12.68 -16.07
CA ILE A 441 -17.40 13.45 -15.07
C ILE A 441 -16.61 13.45 -13.76
N ASP A 442 -16.48 14.63 -13.16
CA ASP A 442 -15.69 14.92 -11.96
C ASP A 442 -14.23 14.44 -12.10
N PRO A 443 -13.43 14.97 -13.04
CA PRO A 443 -12.02 14.62 -13.20
C PRO A 443 -11.22 14.82 -11.91
N ILE A 444 -10.25 13.93 -11.68
CA ILE A 444 -9.32 13.97 -10.55
C ILE A 444 -7.89 14.11 -11.11
N ILE A 445 -7.10 15.02 -10.56
CA ILE A 445 -5.74 15.36 -11.06
C ILE A 445 -4.87 14.11 -11.13
N GLU A 446 -4.87 13.32 -10.06
CA GLU A 446 -4.08 12.10 -9.90
C GLU A 446 -4.46 11.00 -10.91
N LEU A 447 -5.60 11.13 -11.58
CA LEU A 447 -6.08 10.19 -12.60
C LEU A 447 -5.88 10.69 -14.03
N ILE A 448 -5.45 11.94 -14.26
CA ILE A 448 -5.26 12.51 -15.61
C ILE A 448 -4.38 11.61 -16.50
N PRO A 449 -3.18 11.15 -16.07
CA PRO A 449 -2.33 10.30 -16.90
C PRO A 449 -3.04 9.01 -17.34
N ARG A 450 -3.90 8.47 -16.47
CA ARG A 450 -4.68 7.26 -16.76
C ARG A 450 -5.75 7.53 -17.81
N PHE A 451 -6.48 8.63 -17.70
CA PHE A 451 -7.48 9.00 -18.71
C PHE A 451 -6.84 9.27 -20.06
N GLU A 452 -5.73 10.00 -20.11
CA GLU A 452 -4.95 10.22 -21.33
C GLU A 452 -4.59 8.90 -22.00
N LYS A 453 -4.12 7.93 -21.22
CA LYS A 453 -3.76 6.60 -21.75
C LYS A 453 -4.95 5.81 -22.28
N ILE A 454 -6.07 5.81 -21.56
CA ILE A 454 -7.30 5.14 -22.00
C ILE A 454 -7.80 5.74 -23.32
N VAL A 455 -7.86 7.07 -23.39
CA VAL A 455 -8.37 7.82 -24.55
C VAL A 455 -7.47 7.61 -25.76
N THR A 456 -6.16 7.76 -25.60
CA THR A 456 -5.17 7.58 -26.68
C THR A 456 -5.14 6.15 -27.19
N THR A 457 -5.12 5.15 -26.30
CA THR A 457 -4.99 3.74 -26.68
C THR A 457 -6.25 3.20 -27.35
N GLN A 458 -7.43 3.60 -26.88
CA GLN A 458 -8.71 3.18 -27.46
C GLN A 458 -9.22 4.13 -28.55
N ASN A 459 -8.45 5.18 -28.88
CA ASN A 459 -8.81 6.20 -29.87
C ASN A 459 -10.22 6.79 -29.62
N LEU A 460 -10.52 7.10 -28.35
CA LEU A 460 -11.83 7.61 -27.96
C LEU A 460 -11.99 9.08 -28.39
N THR A 461 -13.21 9.45 -28.77
CA THR A 461 -13.60 10.85 -28.96
C THR A 461 -14.27 11.36 -27.69
N ILE A 462 -13.63 12.29 -26.98
CA ILE A 462 -14.18 12.86 -25.75
C ILE A 462 -15.20 13.94 -26.12
N THR A 463 -16.48 13.65 -25.89
CA THR A 463 -17.58 14.57 -26.18
C THR A 463 -17.64 15.70 -25.17
N ALA A 464 -17.43 15.39 -23.89
CA ALA A 464 -17.37 16.40 -22.83
C ALA A 464 -16.55 15.90 -21.63
N ILE A 465 -15.92 16.86 -20.95
CA ILE A 465 -15.30 16.69 -19.64
C ILE A 465 -16.05 17.65 -18.74
N LEU A 466 -16.68 17.13 -17.69
CA LEU A 466 -17.69 17.83 -16.91
C LEU A 466 -17.38 17.76 -15.42
N ASN A 467 -17.67 18.83 -14.70
CA ASN A 467 -17.80 18.83 -13.24
C ASN A 467 -19.28 18.91 -12.86
N THR A 468 -19.67 18.23 -11.79
CA THR A 468 -21.00 18.36 -11.17
C THR A 468 -21.09 19.61 -10.30
N HIS A 469 -19.95 20.12 -9.82
CA HIS A 469 -19.82 21.39 -9.08
C HIS A 469 -18.35 21.84 -9.04
N GLU A 470 -18.09 23.11 -8.73
CA GLU A 470 -16.74 23.59 -8.42
C GLU A 470 -16.28 23.03 -7.07
N HIS A 471 -15.34 22.09 -7.10
CA HIS A 471 -14.73 21.54 -5.89
C HIS A 471 -13.86 22.60 -5.20
N GLN A 472 -14.32 23.11 -4.05
CA GLN A 472 -13.61 24.13 -3.27
C GLN A 472 -12.30 23.62 -2.63
N GLU A 473 -12.16 22.30 -2.51
CA GLU A 473 -11.07 21.65 -1.77
C GLU A 473 -9.88 21.24 -2.65
N ARG A 474 -9.93 21.44 -3.99
CA ARG A 474 -8.90 20.96 -4.93
C ARG A 474 -8.60 21.97 -6.04
N HIS A 475 -7.38 21.92 -6.58
CA HIS A 475 -7.07 22.61 -7.84
C HIS A 475 -7.97 22.08 -8.97
N CYS A 476 -8.42 22.96 -9.86
CA CYS A 476 -9.35 22.63 -10.94
C CYS A 476 -8.76 21.57 -11.89
N ALA A 477 -9.14 20.31 -11.70
CA ALA A 477 -8.71 19.20 -12.56
C ALA A 477 -9.28 19.30 -13.98
N LEU A 478 -10.39 20.03 -14.15
CA LEU A 478 -11.09 20.20 -15.42
C LEU A 478 -10.17 20.80 -16.50
N ASP A 479 -9.51 21.92 -16.21
CA ASP A 479 -8.65 22.60 -17.18
C ASP A 479 -7.42 21.77 -17.54
N LEU A 480 -6.82 21.11 -16.55
CA LEU A 480 -5.67 20.22 -16.75
C LEU A 480 -6.06 19.02 -17.62
N MET A 481 -7.19 18.36 -17.34
CA MET A 481 -7.68 17.24 -18.12
C MET A 481 -8.04 17.66 -19.56
N ARG A 482 -8.69 18.81 -19.74
CA ARG A 482 -9.00 19.36 -21.07
C ARG A 482 -7.73 19.68 -21.86
N SER A 483 -6.69 20.18 -21.19
CA SER A 483 -5.40 20.43 -21.81
C SER A 483 -4.71 19.14 -22.23
N ALA A 484 -4.71 18.12 -21.36
CA ALA A 484 -4.11 16.81 -21.64
C ALA A 484 -4.82 16.09 -22.79
N LEU A 485 -6.14 16.18 -22.87
CA LEU A 485 -6.96 15.48 -23.87
C LEU A 485 -7.34 16.33 -25.08
N LYS A 486 -6.66 17.47 -25.29
CA LYS A 486 -7.06 18.48 -26.29
C LYS A 486 -7.24 17.93 -27.70
N GLU A 487 -6.41 16.98 -28.12
CA GLU A 487 -6.48 16.38 -29.47
C GLU A 487 -7.65 15.42 -29.66
N TYR A 488 -8.21 14.90 -28.57
CA TYR A 488 -9.31 13.94 -28.54
C TYR A 488 -10.64 14.56 -28.11
N LEU A 489 -10.61 15.79 -27.60
CA LEU A 489 -11.76 16.52 -27.10
C LEU A 489 -12.48 17.28 -28.23
N VAL A 490 -13.80 17.10 -28.33
CA VAL A 490 -14.64 17.86 -29.25
C VAL A 490 -14.51 19.36 -28.95
N ALA A 491 -14.09 20.13 -29.96
CA ALA A 491 -13.87 21.56 -29.82
C ALA A 491 -15.20 22.32 -29.61
N GLY A 492 -15.20 23.26 -28.67
CA GLY A 492 -16.35 24.11 -28.38
C GLY A 492 -16.12 25.00 -27.17
N GLU A 493 -16.87 26.09 -27.09
CA GLU A 493 -16.96 26.91 -25.88
C GLU A 493 -17.78 26.16 -24.83
N VAL A 494 -17.29 26.20 -23.59
CA VAL A 494 -17.92 25.53 -22.46
C VAL A 494 -18.10 26.52 -21.30
N ASP A 495 -19.10 26.25 -20.46
CA ASP A 495 -19.25 26.95 -19.19
C ASP A 495 -18.20 26.50 -18.16
N LYS A 496 -18.28 27.05 -16.94
CA LYS A 496 -17.33 26.76 -15.86
C LYS A 496 -17.28 25.28 -15.44
N LEU A 497 -18.36 24.54 -15.66
CA LEU A 497 -18.45 23.13 -15.33
C LEU A 497 -18.11 22.24 -16.53
N GLY A 498 -17.65 22.83 -17.65
CA GLY A 498 -17.26 22.11 -18.85
C GLY A 498 -18.41 21.79 -19.80
N TRP A 499 -19.63 22.27 -19.52
CA TRP A 499 -20.80 22.01 -20.37
C TRP A 499 -20.80 22.91 -21.61
N PRO A 500 -21.08 22.41 -22.83
CA PRO A 500 -21.11 23.24 -24.04
C PRO A 500 -22.16 24.36 -23.97
N THR A 501 -21.76 25.61 -24.22
CA THR A 501 -22.61 26.81 -24.00
C THR A 501 -23.82 26.91 -24.93
N ASN A 502 -23.75 26.27 -26.10
CA ASN A 502 -24.80 26.33 -27.14
C ASN A 502 -25.60 25.02 -27.25
N SER A 503 -25.71 24.23 -26.18
CA SER A 503 -26.39 22.94 -26.20
C SER A 503 -27.20 22.70 -24.93
N ASP A 504 -28.49 22.44 -25.09
CA ASP A 504 -29.37 22.06 -23.98
C ASP A 504 -29.20 20.58 -23.59
N LYS A 505 -28.73 19.74 -24.53
CA LYS A 505 -28.53 18.29 -24.39
C LYS A 505 -27.34 17.84 -25.23
N LEU A 506 -26.64 16.79 -24.80
CA LEU A 506 -25.62 16.11 -25.60
C LEU A 506 -26.20 14.80 -26.15
N GLN A 507 -26.45 14.77 -27.46
CA GLN A 507 -26.98 13.61 -28.15
C GLN A 507 -25.86 12.60 -28.42
N LEU A 508 -26.06 11.36 -28.00
CA LEU A 508 -25.25 10.21 -28.41
C LEU A 508 -26.05 9.30 -29.35
N THR A 509 -25.38 8.30 -29.91
CA THR A 509 -25.99 7.33 -30.84
C THR A 509 -27.17 6.57 -30.21
N THR A 510 -27.08 6.20 -28.94
CA THR A 510 -28.11 5.40 -28.23
C THR A 510 -28.63 6.05 -26.94
N HIS A 511 -28.08 7.20 -26.56
CA HIS A 511 -28.35 7.87 -25.29
C HIS A 511 -28.40 9.39 -25.45
N VAL A 512 -28.92 10.08 -24.45
CA VAL A 512 -28.89 11.55 -24.35
C VAL A 512 -28.42 11.92 -22.95
N LEU A 513 -27.44 12.83 -22.87
CA LEU A 513 -27.04 13.42 -21.60
C LEU A 513 -27.73 14.78 -21.44
N GLU A 514 -28.46 14.95 -20.34
CA GLU A 514 -29.15 16.20 -19.99
C GLU A 514 -28.56 16.81 -18.72
N LYS A 515 -28.49 18.14 -18.67
CA LYS A 515 -28.03 18.90 -17.50
C LYS A 515 -29.23 19.41 -16.71
N LEU A 516 -29.29 19.10 -15.42
CA LEU A 516 -30.30 19.58 -14.49
C LEU A 516 -29.63 20.37 -13.36
N ALA A 517 -30.08 21.60 -13.11
CA ALA A 517 -29.60 22.37 -11.97
C ALA A 517 -30.13 21.76 -10.66
N THR A 518 -29.21 21.41 -9.76
CA THR A 518 -29.52 20.77 -8.48
C THR A 518 -28.78 21.43 -7.32
N PRO A 519 -28.99 22.76 -7.11
CA PRO A 519 -28.32 23.49 -6.05
C PRO A 519 -28.66 22.92 -4.67
N GLY A 520 -27.72 23.03 -3.73
CA GLY A 520 -27.95 22.67 -2.35
C GLY A 520 -26.68 22.30 -1.60
N HIS A 521 -25.84 21.44 -2.19
CA HIS A 521 -24.49 21.22 -1.68
C HIS A 521 -23.62 22.46 -1.92
N SER A 522 -23.66 22.96 -3.16
CA SER A 522 -23.16 24.27 -3.57
C SER A 522 -24.22 24.98 -4.42
N GLN A 523 -24.00 26.28 -4.69
CA GLN A 523 -24.91 27.07 -5.51
C GLN A 523 -24.88 26.64 -6.99
N ASP A 524 -23.73 26.19 -7.47
CA ASP A 524 -23.47 25.78 -8.85
C ASP A 524 -23.67 24.28 -9.08
N SER A 525 -24.08 23.52 -8.08
CA SER A 525 -24.31 22.08 -8.18
C SER A 525 -25.31 21.73 -9.30
N VAL A 526 -24.94 20.75 -10.13
CA VAL A 526 -25.76 20.20 -11.21
C VAL A 526 -25.72 18.67 -11.19
N SER A 527 -26.80 18.07 -11.70
CA SER A 527 -26.88 16.64 -11.97
C SER A 527 -26.91 16.40 -13.48
N TYR A 528 -26.13 15.44 -13.95
CA TYR A 528 -26.17 14.99 -15.34
C TYR A 528 -26.96 13.69 -15.46
N LEU A 529 -28.00 13.68 -16.28
CA LEU A 529 -28.91 12.55 -16.46
C LEU A 529 -28.62 11.87 -17.80
N LEU A 530 -28.10 10.65 -17.76
CA LEU A 530 -27.89 9.84 -18.96
C LEU A 530 -29.15 9.00 -19.22
N LYS A 531 -29.91 9.43 -20.23
CA LYS A 531 -31.19 8.82 -20.63
C LYS A 531 -30.99 7.86 -21.79
N ALA A 532 -31.64 6.70 -21.73
CA ALA A 532 -31.75 5.80 -22.87
C ALA A 532 -32.80 6.33 -23.87
N ASN A 533 -32.84 5.79 -25.09
CA ASN A 533 -33.77 6.19 -26.14
C ASN A 533 -35.26 6.08 -25.76
N ASN A 534 -35.61 5.28 -24.75
CA ASN A 534 -36.97 5.16 -24.23
C ASN A 534 -37.33 6.28 -23.22
N GLY A 535 -36.40 7.18 -22.91
CA GLY A 535 -36.56 8.28 -21.96
C GLY A 535 -36.14 7.96 -20.52
N ASP A 536 -35.86 6.69 -20.20
CA ASP A 536 -35.49 6.28 -18.85
C ASP A 536 -34.08 6.75 -18.49
N VAL A 537 -33.93 7.36 -17.32
CA VAL A 537 -32.61 7.70 -16.76
C VAL A 537 -31.92 6.42 -16.30
N GLN A 538 -30.82 6.06 -16.95
CA GLN A 538 -29.99 4.93 -16.54
C GLN A 538 -28.97 5.32 -15.47
N TYR A 539 -28.30 6.44 -15.67
CA TYR A 539 -27.27 6.95 -14.76
C TYR A 539 -27.55 8.42 -14.41
N CYS A 540 -27.43 8.75 -13.14
CA CYS A 540 -27.57 10.10 -12.60
C CYS A 540 -26.26 10.49 -11.90
N PHE A 541 -25.49 11.38 -12.51
CA PHE A 541 -24.26 11.92 -11.93
C PHE A 541 -24.61 13.16 -11.14
N CYS A 542 -24.73 13.03 -9.83
CA CYS A 542 -25.24 14.08 -8.95
C CYS A 542 -24.17 14.74 -8.07
N GLY A 543 -22.89 14.40 -8.27
CA GLY A 543 -21.80 14.95 -7.49
C GLY A 543 -21.98 14.70 -6.01
N ASP A 544 -21.73 15.72 -5.20
CA ASP A 544 -21.85 15.62 -3.75
C ASP A 544 -23.26 15.94 -3.24
N LEU A 545 -24.25 16.23 -4.10
CA LEU A 545 -25.64 16.39 -3.66
C LEU A 545 -26.14 15.15 -2.90
N ILE A 546 -25.86 13.97 -3.45
CA ILE A 546 -26.19 12.67 -2.87
C ILE A 546 -24.89 11.87 -2.75
N LEU A 547 -24.62 11.37 -1.54
CA LEU A 547 -23.50 10.49 -1.25
C LEU A 547 -24.01 9.07 -1.00
N PRO A 548 -23.18 8.01 -1.12
CA PRO A 548 -23.60 6.66 -0.78
C PRO A 548 -24.15 6.59 0.65
N ALA A 549 -25.42 6.23 0.81
CA ALA A 549 -26.14 6.25 2.10
C ALA A 549 -26.13 7.60 2.85
N GLY A 550 -26.08 8.70 2.11
CA GLY A 550 -25.93 10.05 2.66
C GLY A 550 -26.34 11.17 1.72
N LEU A 551 -26.15 12.40 2.20
CA LEU A 551 -26.40 13.65 1.47
C LEU A 551 -25.22 14.60 1.64
N GLY A 552 -24.99 15.47 0.66
CA GLY A 552 -23.91 16.46 0.69
C GLY A 552 -23.98 17.41 1.88
N ASN A 553 -22.84 17.94 2.29
CA ASN A 553 -22.75 18.93 3.36
C ASN A 553 -23.35 20.26 2.87
N THR A 554 -24.27 20.86 3.63
CA THR A 554 -24.90 22.14 3.30
C THR A 554 -24.33 23.31 4.12
N ALA A 555 -23.42 23.03 5.05
CA ALA A 555 -22.72 24.04 5.85
C ALA A 555 -21.47 24.62 5.16
N LEU A 556 -21.11 24.11 3.98
CA LEU A 556 -20.01 24.64 3.16
C LEU A 556 -20.42 25.95 2.46
N ASP A 557 -19.43 26.69 1.95
CA ASP A 557 -19.70 27.95 1.25
C ASP A 557 -20.58 27.72 0.01
N GLY A 558 -21.65 28.50 -0.12
CA GLY A 558 -22.67 28.33 -1.16
C GLY A 558 -23.68 27.19 -0.93
N GLY A 559 -23.59 26.45 0.17
CA GLY A 559 -24.55 25.40 0.55
C GLY A 559 -25.90 25.96 1.06
N ASP A 560 -26.98 25.23 0.79
CA ASP A 560 -28.35 25.61 1.14
C ASP A 560 -29.26 24.36 1.26
N ALA A 561 -29.59 23.98 2.49
CA ALA A 561 -30.42 22.81 2.77
C ALA A 561 -31.86 22.91 2.22
N MET A 562 -32.41 24.13 2.08
CA MET A 562 -33.73 24.33 1.50
C MET A 562 -33.67 24.06 -0.02
N LYS A 563 -32.69 24.65 -0.71
CA LYS A 563 -32.48 24.33 -2.13
C LYS A 563 -32.18 22.85 -2.35
N MET A 564 -31.44 22.22 -1.45
CA MET A 564 -31.20 20.77 -1.49
C MET A 564 -32.51 19.98 -1.47
N ALA A 565 -33.46 20.30 -0.57
CA ALA A 565 -34.75 19.63 -0.50
C ALA A 565 -35.52 19.70 -1.84
N HIS A 566 -35.61 20.90 -2.41
CA HIS A 566 -36.24 21.10 -3.72
C HIS A 566 -35.53 20.33 -4.83
N SER A 567 -34.19 20.37 -4.86
CA SER A 567 -33.37 19.67 -5.85
C SER A 567 -33.55 18.16 -5.77
N LEU A 568 -33.62 17.59 -4.56
CA LEU A 568 -33.86 16.16 -4.34
C LEU A 568 -35.25 15.74 -4.83
N THR A 569 -36.28 16.52 -4.56
CA THR A 569 -37.66 16.25 -5.02
C THR A 569 -37.79 16.36 -6.54
N MET A 570 -37.18 17.39 -7.15
CA MET A 570 -37.16 17.50 -8.62
C MET A 570 -36.40 16.34 -9.26
N LEU A 571 -35.24 15.99 -8.72
CA LEU A 571 -34.44 14.87 -9.22
C LEU A 571 -35.22 13.55 -9.12
N ALA A 572 -35.91 13.32 -8.00
CA ALA A 572 -36.73 12.13 -7.79
C ALA A 572 -37.83 11.93 -8.85
N ALA A 573 -38.35 13.02 -9.43
CA ALA A 573 -39.38 12.96 -10.47
C ALA A 573 -38.83 12.46 -11.82
N GLU A 574 -37.52 12.60 -12.05
CA GLU A 574 -36.84 12.14 -13.27
C GLU A 574 -36.30 10.70 -13.14
N LEU A 575 -36.03 10.24 -11.91
CA LEU A 575 -35.41 8.95 -11.64
C LEU A 575 -36.44 7.83 -11.48
N ASN A 576 -36.10 6.65 -12.01
CA ASN A 576 -36.84 5.43 -11.74
C ASN A 576 -36.11 4.59 -10.66
N PRO A 577 -36.75 3.57 -10.06
CA PRO A 577 -36.14 2.74 -9.02
C PRO A 577 -34.81 2.08 -9.40
N GLN A 578 -34.55 1.87 -10.70
CA GLN A 578 -33.33 1.23 -11.22
C GLN A 578 -32.25 2.23 -11.65
N SER A 579 -32.55 3.53 -11.70
CA SER A 579 -31.58 4.57 -12.05
C SER A 579 -30.38 4.52 -11.08
N VAL A 580 -29.18 4.44 -11.62
CA VAL A 580 -27.93 4.34 -10.84
C VAL A 580 -27.47 5.74 -10.43
N VAL A 581 -27.22 5.94 -9.14
CA VAL A 581 -26.76 7.22 -8.58
C VAL A 581 -25.24 7.22 -8.50
N CYS A 582 -24.61 8.16 -9.18
CA CYS A 582 -23.17 8.33 -9.28
C CYS A 582 -22.76 9.61 -8.52
N SER A 583 -22.07 9.44 -7.39
CA SER A 583 -21.66 10.52 -6.50
C SER A 583 -20.26 11.05 -6.82
N GLY A 584 -19.94 12.25 -6.32
CA GLY A 584 -18.61 12.86 -6.38
C GLY A 584 -17.65 12.26 -5.34
N HIS A 585 -18.18 11.80 -4.20
CA HIS A 585 -17.44 11.08 -3.18
C HIS A 585 -18.08 9.74 -2.78
N ASP A 586 -17.24 8.78 -2.41
CA ASP A 586 -17.59 7.46 -1.89
C ASP A 586 -16.59 7.06 -0.79
N TYR A 587 -16.90 7.48 0.44
CA TYR A 587 -16.10 7.16 1.62
C TYR A 587 -16.25 5.70 2.09
N GLN A 588 -17.32 5.03 1.67
CA GLN A 588 -17.62 3.64 2.06
C GLN A 588 -17.00 2.61 1.10
N GLN A 589 -16.38 3.09 0.01
CA GLN A 589 -15.82 2.27 -1.08
C GLN A 589 -16.85 1.38 -1.79
N CYS A 590 -18.13 1.78 -1.75
CA CYS A 590 -19.23 1.10 -2.44
C CYS A 590 -19.20 1.38 -3.96
N PHE A 591 -19.63 0.43 -4.79
CA PHE A 591 -19.99 0.79 -6.17
C PHE A 591 -21.33 1.57 -6.19
N ALA A 592 -21.60 2.33 -7.25
CA ALA A 592 -22.83 3.12 -7.39
C ALA A 592 -24.10 2.26 -7.27
N MET A 593 -25.03 2.70 -6.43
CA MET A 593 -26.27 1.99 -6.12
C MET A 593 -27.45 2.56 -6.90
N ASN A 594 -28.51 1.76 -7.08
CA ASN A 594 -29.74 2.26 -7.69
C ASN A 594 -30.54 3.15 -6.74
N TRP A 595 -31.43 3.95 -7.32
CA TRP A 595 -32.22 4.95 -6.62
C TRP A 595 -33.07 4.37 -5.48
N ALA A 596 -33.67 3.20 -5.68
CA ALA A 596 -34.47 2.53 -4.65
C ALA A 596 -33.66 2.23 -3.38
N VAL A 597 -32.44 1.69 -3.54
CA VAL A 597 -31.57 1.40 -2.41
C VAL A 597 -31.07 2.69 -1.76
N GLN A 598 -30.72 3.71 -2.57
CA GLN A 598 -30.28 5.00 -2.06
C GLN A 598 -31.36 5.67 -1.17
N GLN A 599 -32.63 5.60 -1.58
CA GLN A 599 -33.76 6.06 -0.77
C GLN A 599 -33.88 5.27 0.54
N GLN A 600 -33.77 3.94 0.50
CA GLN A 600 -33.87 3.10 1.69
C GLN A 600 -32.76 3.37 2.71
N GLN A 601 -31.55 3.68 2.24
CA GLN A 601 -30.36 3.86 3.07
C GLN A 601 -30.17 5.27 3.61
N THR A 602 -30.99 6.21 3.15
CA THR A 602 -30.88 7.61 3.50
C THR A 602 -32.20 8.06 4.15
N PRO A 603 -32.40 7.84 5.47
CA PRO A 603 -33.67 8.08 6.15
C PRO A 603 -34.22 9.49 5.92
N LEU A 604 -33.37 10.51 5.94
CA LEU A 604 -33.78 11.91 5.72
C LEU A 604 -34.30 12.14 4.28
N LEU A 605 -33.62 11.56 3.28
CA LEU A 605 -34.09 11.55 1.89
C LEU A 605 -35.40 10.77 1.77
N GLN A 606 -35.50 9.61 2.41
CA GLN A 606 -36.69 8.77 2.36
C GLN A 606 -37.92 9.49 2.92
N ALA A 607 -37.76 10.14 4.08
CA ALA A 607 -38.83 10.86 4.74
C ALA A 607 -39.32 12.03 3.87
N LEU A 608 -38.39 12.80 3.27
CA LEU A 608 -38.72 13.88 2.35
C LEU A 608 -39.53 13.35 1.15
N LEU A 609 -39.05 12.31 0.48
CA LEU A 609 -39.68 11.80 -0.74
C LEU A 609 -41.00 11.05 -0.50
N LYS A 610 -41.22 10.52 0.71
CA LYS A 610 -42.51 9.96 1.12
C LYS A 610 -43.53 11.03 1.55
N GLY A 611 -43.09 12.27 1.76
CA GLY A 611 -43.89 13.33 2.34
C GLY A 611 -44.14 13.15 3.84
N ASP A 612 -43.29 12.38 4.53
CA ASP A 612 -43.34 12.20 5.98
C ASP A 612 -42.88 13.46 6.73
N ILE A 613 -42.00 14.24 6.09
CA ILE A 613 -41.53 15.55 6.54
C ILE A 613 -41.68 16.56 5.40
N ASP A 614 -41.89 17.82 5.77
CA ASP A 614 -41.86 18.91 4.79
C ASP A 614 -40.44 19.46 4.58
N ASP A 615 -40.36 20.35 3.60
CA ASP A 615 -39.16 21.07 3.19
C ASP A 615 -38.48 21.86 4.34
N ALA A 616 -39.27 22.44 5.25
CA ALA A 616 -38.74 23.20 6.39
C ALA A 616 -38.20 22.26 7.48
N GLU A 617 -38.89 21.15 7.73
CA GLU A 617 -38.45 20.11 8.65
C GLU A 617 -37.19 19.39 8.14
N PHE A 618 -37.12 19.06 6.84
CA PHE A 618 -35.90 18.56 6.22
C PHE A 618 -34.73 19.52 6.42
N THR A 619 -34.95 20.82 6.14
CA THR A 619 -33.92 21.86 6.29
C THR A 619 -33.36 21.90 7.70
N ALA A 620 -34.23 21.89 8.72
CA ALA A 620 -33.83 21.90 10.12
C ALA A 620 -33.03 20.65 10.51
N GLN A 621 -33.51 19.45 10.13
CA GLN A 621 -32.83 18.19 10.43
C GLN A 621 -31.48 18.07 9.71
N LYS A 622 -31.40 18.53 8.45
CA LYS A 622 -30.18 18.52 7.65
C LYS A 622 -29.10 19.43 8.23
N GLN A 623 -29.46 20.66 8.57
CA GLN A 623 -28.54 21.61 9.20
C GLN A 623 -28.03 21.11 10.56
N GLN A 624 -28.90 20.47 11.34
CA GLN A 624 -28.51 19.85 12.60
C GLN A 624 -27.49 18.71 12.38
N ALA A 625 -27.68 17.87 11.36
CA ALA A 625 -26.76 16.79 11.03
C ALA A 625 -25.37 17.32 10.60
N ASP A 626 -25.31 18.36 9.78
CA ASP A 626 -24.06 18.97 9.33
C ASP A 626 -23.25 19.57 10.49
N LEU A 627 -23.94 20.25 11.43
CA LEU A 627 -23.31 20.83 12.63
C LEU A 627 -22.68 19.76 13.54
N GLN A 628 -23.28 18.57 13.63
CA GLN A 628 -22.76 17.48 14.44
C GLN A 628 -21.47 16.85 13.85
N GLN A 629 -21.25 16.95 12.54
CA GLN A 629 -20.04 16.42 11.91
C GLN A 629 -18.82 17.32 12.06
N HIS A 630 -19.01 18.65 12.12
CA HIS A 630 -17.90 19.60 12.29
C HIS A 630 -17.09 19.40 13.59
N THR A 631 -17.64 18.75 14.61
CA THR A 631 -16.94 18.48 15.88
C THR A 631 -16.04 17.23 15.86
N GLN A 632 -16.07 16.41 14.80
CA GLN A 632 -15.27 15.18 14.67
C GLN A 632 -14.10 15.32 13.68
N ALA A 633 -13.25 16.34 13.88
CA ALA A 633 -11.86 16.48 13.36
C ALA A 633 -11.53 16.29 11.86
N ASN A 634 -12.44 15.86 10.98
CA ASN A 634 -12.28 15.82 9.53
C ASN A 634 -13.52 16.43 8.88
N THR A 635 -13.38 17.56 8.18
CA THR A 635 -14.43 18.12 7.33
C THR A 635 -14.66 17.18 6.15
N LEU A 636 -15.69 16.35 6.22
CA LEU A 636 -16.17 15.54 5.10
C LEU A 636 -17.09 16.39 4.22
N CYS A 637 -17.11 16.11 2.91
CA CYS A 637 -18.00 16.78 1.95
C CYS A 637 -19.49 16.45 2.16
N GLY A 638 -19.86 15.63 3.15
CA GLY A 638 -21.25 15.37 3.50
C GLY A 638 -21.52 14.42 4.67
N TYR A 639 -22.82 14.33 4.98
CA TYR A 639 -23.36 13.46 6.01
C TYR A 639 -23.64 12.09 5.44
N VAL A 640 -22.95 11.08 5.95
CA VAL A 640 -23.15 9.68 5.58
C VAL A 640 -23.56 8.93 6.84
N ASN A 641 -24.71 8.25 6.79
CA ASN A 641 -25.06 7.34 7.86
C ASN A 641 -24.06 6.17 7.84
N ALA A 642 -23.47 5.86 9.00
CA ALA A 642 -22.78 4.60 9.15
C ALA A 642 -23.80 3.49 8.87
N LYS A 643 -23.66 2.81 7.72
CA LYS A 643 -24.53 1.69 7.38
C LYS A 643 -24.44 0.67 8.53
N PRO A 644 -25.57 0.11 9.00
CA PRO A 644 -25.52 -1.10 9.82
C PRO A 644 -24.67 -2.12 9.06
N ALA A 645 -23.74 -2.79 9.75
CA ALA A 645 -22.93 -3.81 9.09
C ALA A 645 -23.88 -4.89 8.54
N VAL A 646 -24.06 -4.93 7.22
CA VAL A 646 -24.76 -6.03 6.56
C VAL A 646 -23.89 -7.26 6.80
N GLU A 647 -24.41 -8.25 7.52
CA GLU A 647 -23.72 -9.52 7.71
C GLU A 647 -23.56 -10.21 6.35
N THR A 648 -22.40 -10.01 5.73
CA THR A 648 -22.05 -10.70 4.51
C THR A 648 -21.79 -12.16 4.85
N SER A 649 -22.57 -13.07 4.26
CA SER A 649 -22.33 -14.50 4.38
C SER A 649 -20.95 -14.83 3.83
N GLN A 650 -20.09 -15.42 4.65
CA GLN A 650 -18.74 -15.81 4.24
C GLN A 650 -18.66 -17.31 4.02
N LEU A 651 -17.93 -17.72 2.99
CA LEU A 651 -17.61 -19.11 2.73
C LEU A 651 -16.11 -19.33 2.90
N SER A 652 -15.74 -20.48 3.46
CA SER A 652 -14.39 -20.99 3.33
C SER A 652 -14.13 -21.45 1.89
N PHE A 653 -12.86 -21.65 1.55
CA PHE A 653 -12.48 -22.15 0.23
C PHE A 653 -13.16 -23.47 -0.14
N ASN A 654 -13.15 -24.43 0.79
CA ASN A 654 -13.75 -25.74 0.56
C ASN A 654 -15.27 -25.66 0.35
N GLN A 655 -15.97 -24.86 1.15
CA GLN A 655 -17.41 -24.64 0.99
C GLN A 655 -17.74 -23.98 -0.35
N ALA A 656 -16.95 -22.99 -0.77
CA ALA A 656 -17.14 -22.33 -2.06
C ALA A 656 -16.95 -23.31 -3.22
N LYS A 657 -15.92 -24.17 -3.14
CA LYS A 657 -15.65 -25.19 -4.15
C LYS A 657 -16.79 -26.20 -4.27
N GLU A 658 -17.31 -26.70 -3.15
CA GLU A 658 -18.47 -27.61 -3.13
C GLU A 658 -19.69 -26.97 -3.81
N ILE A 659 -20.03 -25.73 -3.42
CA ILE A 659 -21.16 -24.99 -3.98
C ILE A 659 -21.02 -24.74 -5.50
N LEU A 660 -19.80 -24.44 -5.97
CA LEU A 660 -19.53 -24.21 -7.40
C LEU A 660 -19.63 -25.48 -8.25
N VAL A 661 -19.22 -26.62 -7.69
CA VAL A 661 -19.24 -27.93 -8.39
C VAL A 661 -20.64 -28.54 -8.39
N GLU A 662 -21.34 -28.51 -7.26
CA GLU A 662 -22.62 -29.21 -7.06
C GLU A 662 -23.84 -28.36 -7.41
N GLY A 663 -23.72 -27.01 -7.42
CA GLY A 663 -24.85 -26.08 -7.51
C GLY A 663 -24.93 -25.22 -8.77
N ASN A 664 -26.00 -24.41 -8.85
CA ASN A 664 -26.16 -23.30 -9.82
C ASN A 664 -25.56 -22.00 -9.28
N ALA A 665 -24.29 -22.08 -8.87
CA ALA A 665 -23.53 -20.94 -8.37
C ALA A 665 -22.55 -20.42 -9.42
N TYR A 666 -22.40 -19.10 -9.44
CA TYR A 666 -21.46 -18.38 -10.30
C TYR A 666 -20.38 -17.73 -9.43
N LEU A 667 -19.15 -17.78 -9.91
CA LEU A 667 -18.02 -17.08 -9.31
C LEU A 667 -17.93 -15.69 -9.96
N ILE A 668 -17.97 -14.64 -9.16
CA ILE A 668 -17.73 -13.26 -9.64
C ILE A 668 -16.33 -12.84 -9.19
N ASP A 669 -15.44 -12.66 -10.16
CA ASP A 669 -14.14 -12.06 -9.94
C ASP A 669 -14.25 -10.54 -9.96
N THR A 670 -14.06 -9.94 -8.78
CA THR A 670 -14.20 -8.48 -8.57
C THR A 670 -12.88 -7.73 -8.72
N ARG A 671 -11.83 -8.42 -9.17
CA ARG A 671 -10.53 -7.84 -9.49
C ARG A 671 -10.61 -6.94 -10.74
N GLU A 672 -9.61 -6.11 -10.96
CA GLU A 672 -9.58 -5.27 -12.15
C GLU A 672 -9.21 -6.09 -13.40
N PRO A 673 -9.55 -5.63 -14.62
CA PRO A 673 -9.31 -6.37 -15.86
C PRO A 673 -7.86 -6.85 -16.06
N TYR A 674 -6.88 -6.04 -15.64
CA TYR A 674 -5.47 -6.42 -15.70
C TYR A 674 -5.10 -7.57 -14.76
N GLU A 675 -5.79 -7.73 -13.62
CA GLU A 675 -5.60 -8.87 -12.72
C GLU A 675 -6.23 -10.15 -13.29
N HIS A 676 -7.37 -10.03 -13.99
CA HIS A 676 -8.01 -11.15 -14.70
C HIS A 676 -7.10 -11.71 -15.79
N GLY A 677 -6.47 -10.81 -16.56
CA GLY A 677 -5.52 -11.17 -17.61
C GLY A 677 -4.22 -11.79 -17.07
N ALA A 678 -3.74 -11.32 -15.91
CA ALA A 678 -2.55 -11.87 -15.28
C ALA A 678 -2.76 -13.27 -14.70
N ASN A 679 -3.96 -13.56 -14.19
CA ASN A 679 -4.28 -14.86 -13.61
C ASN A 679 -5.76 -15.23 -13.78
N ASN A 680 -6.00 -16.26 -14.59
CA ASN A 680 -7.32 -16.79 -14.88
C ASN A 680 -7.86 -17.61 -13.70
N LEU A 681 -8.87 -17.07 -13.04
CA LEU A 681 -9.43 -17.66 -11.83
C LEU A 681 -10.21 -18.96 -12.07
N SER A 682 -10.84 -19.10 -13.25
CA SER A 682 -11.58 -20.31 -13.60
C SER A 682 -10.62 -21.51 -13.64
N ALA A 683 -9.41 -21.32 -14.16
CA ALA A 683 -8.36 -22.33 -14.16
C ALA A 683 -7.83 -22.60 -12.75
N LEU A 684 -7.56 -21.54 -11.97
CA LEU A 684 -6.99 -21.66 -10.61
C LEU A 684 -7.93 -22.43 -9.66
N LEU A 685 -9.23 -22.14 -9.71
CA LEU A 685 -10.23 -22.78 -8.84
C LEU A 685 -10.89 -24.00 -9.46
N ASN A 686 -10.49 -24.38 -10.68
CA ASN A 686 -11.10 -25.44 -11.47
C ASN A 686 -12.62 -25.29 -11.62
N VAL A 687 -13.07 -24.06 -11.89
CA VAL A 687 -14.46 -23.69 -12.13
C VAL A 687 -14.69 -23.53 -13.63
N PRO A 688 -15.82 -24.00 -14.20
CA PRO A 688 -16.11 -23.77 -15.61
C PRO A 688 -16.08 -22.29 -15.99
N ILE A 689 -15.48 -21.94 -17.13
CA ILE A 689 -15.42 -20.56 -17.64
C ILE A 689 -16.84 -19.95 -17.73
N ALA A 690 -17.82 -20.74 -18.16
CA ALA A 690 -19.22 -20.30 -18.26
C ALA A 690 -19.86 -19.94 -16.90
N LYS A 691 -19.26 -20.37 -15.78
CA LYS A 691 -19.69 -20.03 -14.41
C LYS A 691 -18.78 -18.98 -13.75
N THR A 692 -17.80 -18.45 -14.47
CA THR A 692 -16.87 -17.43 -13.96
C THR A 692 -17.15 -16.10 -14.65
N LEU A 693 -17.60 -15.11 -13.89
CA LEU A 693 -17.95 -13.78 -14.35
C LEU A 693 -16.87 -12.79 -13.92
N ASN A 694 -16.15 -12.23 -14.90
CA ASN A 694 -15.11 -11.24 -14.67
C ASN A 694 -15.74 -9.84 -14.62
N ILE A 695 -16.20 -9.42 -13.43
CA ILE A 695 -16.91 -8.14 -13.23
C ILE A 695 -16.14 -7.32 -12.19
N PRO A 696 -15.24 -6.43 -12.62
CA PRO A 696 -14.51 -5.55 -11.72
C PRO A 696 -15.45 -4.74 -10.82
N LEU A 697 -15.03 -4.49 -9.58
CA LEU A 697 -15.81 -3.64 -8.66
C LEU A 697 -16.10 -2.26 -9.29
N SER A 698 -15.13 -1.71 -10.02
CA SER A 698 -15.22 -0.44 -10.77
C SER A 698 -16.32 -0.42 -11.86
N ARG A 699 -16.77 -1.59 -12.33
CA ARG A 699 -17.78 -1.76 -13.39
C ARG A 699 -19.02 -2.53 -12.94
N MET A 700 -19.13 -2.85 -11.64
CA MET A 700 -20.26 -3.62 -11.09
C MET A 700 -21.61 -2.93 -11.34
N ALA A 701 -21.66 -1.61 -11.19
CA ALA A 701 -22.87 -0.83 -11.47
C ALA A 701 -23.32 -0.98 -12.93
N HIS A 702 -22.38 -0.93 -13.88
CA HIS A 702 -22.68 -1.16 -15.28
C HIS A 702 -23.19 -2.58 -15.56
N ALA A 703 -22.53 -3.59 -15.00
CA ALA A 703 -22.95 -5.00 -15.15
C ALA A 703 -24.38 -5.24 -14.68
N LEU A 704 -24.78 -4.61 -13.57
CA LEU A 704 -26.15 -4.64 -13.06
C LEU A 704 -27.14 -3.96 -14.01
N THR A 705 -26.84 -2.76 -14.51
CA THR A 705 -27.70 -2.04 -15.46
C THR A 705 -27.89 -2.82 -16.77
N GLN A 706 -26.87 -3.55 -17.21
CA GLN A 706 -26.92 -4.39 -18.41
C GLN A 706 -27.59 -5.76 -18.18
N GLY A 707 -28.05 -6.05 -16.96
CA GLY A 707 -28.73 -7.31 -16.65
C GLY A 707 -27.80 -8.53 -16.67
N GLN A 708 -26.49 -8.35 -16.45
CA GLN A 708 -25.51 -9.46 -16.45
C GLN A 708 -25.68 -10.39 -15.24
N LEU A 709 -26.43 -9.96 -14.21
CA LEU A 709 -26.66 -10.72 -12.97
C LEU A 709 -28.17 -10.92 -12.73
N ASP A 710 -28.60 -12.18 -12.66
CA ASP A 710 -29.95 -12.58 -12.25
C ASP A 710 -30.04 -12.79 -10.73
N LYS A 711 -31.08 -12.24 -10.08
CA LYS A 711 -31.32 -12.37 -8.63
C LYS A 711 -31.64 -13.80 -8.16
N ASN A 712 -32.03 -14.69 -9.07
CA ASN A 712 -32.35 -16.09 -8.77
C ASN A 712 -31.10 -16.99 -8.70
N ASN A 713 -29.96 -16.51 -9.19
CA ASN A 713 -28.71 -17.24 -9.14
C ASN A 713 -28.00 -17.06 -7.79
N GLN A 714 -27.08 -17.98 -7.51
CA GLN A 714 -26.18 -17.89 -6.36
C GLN A 714 -24.83 -17.32 -6.82
N TYR A 715 -24.27 -16.38 -6.07
CA TYR A 715 -23.01 -15.74 -6.41
C TYR A 715 -21.99 -15.88 -5.28
N ILE A 716 -20.78 -16.29 -5.64
CA ILE A 716 -19.61 -16.28 -4.77
C ILE A 716 -18.67 -15.20 -5.32
N LEU A 717 -18.43 -14.16 -4.52
CA LEU A 717 -17.56 -13.06 -4.90
C LEU A 717 -16.18 -13.27 -4.32
N VAL A 718 -15.19 -12.93 -5.13
CA VAL A 718 -13.78 -13.12 -4.78
C VAL A 718 -12.95 -11.95 -5.29
N CYS A 719 -11.95 -11.60 -4.49
CA CYS A 719 -10.85 -10.73 -4.86
C CYS A 719 -9.59 -11.20 -4.14
N ARG A 720 -8.51 -10.42 -4.24
CA ARG A 720 -7.22 -10.70 -3.58
C ARG A 720 -7.34 -11.01 -2.08
N SER A 721 -7.87 -10.07 -1.27
CA SER A 721 -7.89 -10.17 0.20
C SER A 721 -9.29 -10.40 0.80
N GLY A 722 -10.32 -10.48 -0.04
CA GLY A 722 -11.72 -10.51 0.39
C GLY A 722 -12.34 -9.13 0.61
N ASN A 723 -11.57 -8.03 0.63
CA ASN A 723 -12.12 -6.70 0.93
C ASN A 723 -13.05 -6.18 -0.17
N ARG A 724 -12.59 -6.15 -1.44
CA ARG A 724 -13.42 -5.71 -2.59
C ARG A 724 -14.67 -6.58 -2.76
N SER A 725 -14.51 -7.91 -2.65
CA SER A 725 -15.60 -8.85 -2.81
C SER A 725 -16.60 -8.79 -1.65
N LYS A 726 -16.15 -8.51 -0.42
CA LYS A 726 -17.05 -8.29 0.72
C LYS A 726 -17.92 -7.06 0.51
N ILE A 727 -17.33 -5.94 0.04
CA ILE A 727 -18.09 -4.72 -0.26
C ILE A 727 -19.10 -4.98 -1.38
N ALA A 728 -18.66 -5.62 -2.47
CA ALA A 728 -19.55 -5.98 -3.57
C ALA A 728 -20.69 -6.89 -3.09
N ALA A 729 -20.40 -7.89 -2.24
CA ALA A 729 -21.39 -8.82 -1.74
C ALA A 729 -22.42 -8.13 -0.85
N ALA A 730 -21.98 -7.24 0.06
CA ALA A 730 -22.86 -6.43 0.88
C ALA A 730 -23.80 -5.57 0.04
N ASN A 731 -23.27 -4.87 -0.96
CA ASN A 731 -24.07 -4.05 -1.88
C ASN A 731 -25.06 -4.90 -2.71
N LEU A 732 -24.66 -6.08 -3.20
CA LEU A 732 -25.58 -6.98 -3.90
C LEU A 732 -26.72 -7.46 -2.98
N THR A 733 -26.43 -7.77 -1.72
CA THR A 733 -27.47 -8.11 -0.73
C THR A 733 -28.46 -6.97 -0.56
N GLU A 734 -27.98 -5.72 -0.47
CA GLU A 734 -28.83 -4.53 -0.38
C GLU A 734 -29.70 -4.32 -1.64
N LEU A 735 -29.21 -4.71 -2.82
CA LEU A 735 -29.97 -4.71 -4.08
C LEU A 735 -31.01 -5.86 -4.17
N GLY A 736 -31.11 -6.70 -3.14
CA GLY A 736 -32.08 -7.78 -3.03
C GLY A 736 -31.60 -9.12 -3.61
N TYR A 737 -30.29 -9.31 -3.78
CA TYR A 737 -29.73 -10.63 -4.09
C TYR A 737 -29.62 -11.44 -2.79
N SER A 738 -30.43 -12.51 -2.68
CA SER A 738 -30.57 -13.28 -1.44
C SER A 738 -29.47 -14.33 -1.23
N SER A 739 -28.80 -14.77 -2.29
CA SER A 739 -27.80 -15.84 -2.26
C SER A 739 -26.42 -15.34 -2.71
N VAL A 740 -25.83 -14.47 -1.90
CA VAL A 740 -24.53 -13.83 -2.20
C VAL A 740 -23.53 -14.12 -1.08
N TYR A 741 -22.35 -14.57 -1.47
CA TYR A 741 -21.30 -14.98 -0.55
C TYR A 741 -19.99 -14.28 -0.85
N ASN A 742 -19.24 -13.93 0.19
CA ASN A 742 -17.85 -13.50 0.06
C ASN A 742 -16.92 -14.67 0.39
N LEU A 743 -15.90 -14.90 -0.43
CA LEU A 743 -14.84 -15.84 -0.10
C LEU A 743 -13.96 -15.27 1.04
N SER A 744 -13.96 -15.94 2.19
CA SER A 744 -13.24 -15.46 3.38
C SER A 744 -11.74 -15.36 3.12
N GLY A 745 -11.16 -14.18 3.35
CA GLY A 745 -9.75 -13.89 3.05
C GLY A 745 -9.40 -13.74 1.56
N GLY A 746 -10.36 -13.90 0.65
CA GLY A 746 -10.11 -13.89 -0.78
C GLY A 746 -9.07 -14.92 -1.21
N LEU A 747 -8.40 -14.69 -2.34
CA LEU A 747 -7.32 -15.55 -2.86
C LEU A 747 -6.13 -15.68 -1.91
N ALA A 748 -5.92 -14.72 -1.01
CA ALA A 748 -4.82 -14.76 -0.06
C ALA A 748 -4.92 -15.94 0.93
N LEU A 749 -6.12 -16.46 1.18
CA LEU A 749 -6.37 -17.59 2.08
C LEU A 749 -6.92 -18.84 1.36
N THR A 750 -6.97 -18.87 0.02
CA THR A 750 -7.40 -20.06 -0.76
C THR A 750 -6.31 -21.13 -0.88
N GLY A 751 -5.50 -21.27 0.16
CA GLY A 751 -4.38 -22.21 0.22
C GLY A 751 -4.81 -23.66 0.18
#